data_AF-A0A5D2ATZ1-F1
#
_entry.id   AF-A0A5D2ATZ1-F1
#
_cell.length_a   1.000
_cell.length_b   1.000
_cell.length_c   1.000
_cell.angle_alpha   90.00
_cell.angle_beta   90.00
_cell.angle_gamma   90.00
#
_symmetry.space_group_name_H-M   'P 1'
#
loop_
_entity.id
_entity.type
_entity.pdbx_description
1 polymer ?
#
loop_
_entity_poly.entity_id
_entity_poly.type
_entity_poly.pdbx_seq_one_letter_code
_entity_poly.pdbx_strand_id
1 'polypeptide(L)'
;MYNSQIFLLVPLFLINSIASSKADSGQKCSNTSSLVGFESNFTMVRHQLRGHLKILDGCSFQVTGFDMLSGSSEVVFWGAVSLNFSDLTSGFPISGQRLNQTAYKNASFSVQLLPDITWDQINVLSIWNIASTSDFGHVTLPRNGSDSVSDSVHTVFDNCKNLSDNYRVRWNLNVEENWIEIGLEAAVPTTYYMAFGWANPNRTKELMSEADVTVASLTEEGRPFVDDFYITAYSECKLSSKDRTAIGVCPDVVYENSKNGMMVNNTRLVYGHRRDGVSLIMFRKPLNSTDKKYDLPVYPNEDMRVIWALGLMKPPNENRSHFLPQFHGGPEKVAYGHLVLNVSEKVDDCFGPLDADDNEDQELIIADTEVPLVVTTGEVLHYPNPPSPTVLRVERGVPVKFLVQAGHDVALYITSDSLGGNATLRNATETIYSGGPEAEGVVANPHELIWVPDRNTPDQVYYQSLYQEKMGWKVQVVDGALSDMYNNMLLDDQQVTFFWTLSEDSITIAARGVKKSGYLAIGFGNGMVNSYAYVGWIGDTGKGHLNTYWIDGKRPLNIHPTNENLTHVRCRSEDGIITLEFTRPLKPSCNQNDKPECKNIVDPTTPLKVTRAMGSKWTDEHLSEKNMHTVTSERPVQVLLIRGSSEAEQGLQPVLAVHGYLKHVKGDGWYQIHIYLQYSGLAIILLGVLFAVAELRGFYVNSLHVKLVFASVQPTNAYLRPEKPANGEDASTKRLIWEYFHVIIGRGAVAVGIAALFSVMKHLRERYRVENVHDLSWVLIIWFLIAALTVIYLEYRERQQRDRLQRRSKNFYP
;
A
#
# COMPACT_ATOMS: atom_id res chain seq x y z
N MET A 1 -54.13 6.36 -48.85
CA MET A 1 -54.34 5.26 -49.81
C MET A 1 -53.35 4.16 -49.45
N TYR A 2 -53.82 3.19 -48.66
CA TYR A 2 -53.84 1.74 -48.96
C TYR A 2 -52.43 1.13 -49.17
N ASN A 3 -51.92 0.17 -48.38
CA ASN A 3 -52.49 -0.65 -47.30
C ASN A 3 -51.35 -1.45 -46.59
N SER A 4 -51.45 -1.61 -45.27
CA SER A 4 -51.27 -2.84 -44.42
C SER A 4 -50.19 -3.90 -44.74
N GLN A 5 -49.53 -4.63 -43.82
CA GLN A 5 -49.52 -4.80 -42.36
C GLN A 5 -48.39 -5.82 -42.00
N ILE A 6 -47.71 -5.61 -40.85
CA ILE A 6 -47.40 -6.58 -39.76
C ILE A 6 -47.05 -8.05 -40.10
N PHE A 7 -45.85 -8.55 -39.70
CA PHE A 7 -45.65 -9.56 -38.60
C PHE A 7 -44.21 -10.18 -38.58
N LEU A 8 -43.66 -10.14 -37.36
CA LEU A 8 -42.64 -10.94 -36.65
C LEU A 8 -42.10 -12.30 -37.18
N LEU A 9 -40.84 -12.52 -36.77
CA LEU A 9 -40.18 -13.76 -36.26
C LEU A 9 -39.31 -14.65 -37.19
N VAL A 10 -38.13 -14.93 -36.63
CA VAL A 10 -36.93 -15.71 -37.05
C VAL A 10 -37.25 -17.22 -37.20
N PRO A 11 -36.53 -17.99 -38.05
CA PRO A 11 -35.54 -18.93 -37.50
C PRO A 11 -34.26 -19.16 -38.34
N LEU A 12 -33.19 -19.45 -37.60
CA LEU A 12 -32.00 -20.29 -37.90
C LEU A 12 -31.62 -20.58 -39.37
N PHE A 13 -30.43 -20.13 -39.77
CA PHE A 13 -29.64 -20.80 -40.81
C PHE A 13 -28.40 -21.44 -40.18
N LEU A 14 -28.43 -22.77 -40.14
CA LEU A 14 -27.31 -23.66 -39.86
C LEU A 14 -26.86 -24.25 -41.20
N ILE A 15 -25.54 -24.33 -41.36
CA ILE A 15 -24.78 -25.31 -42.16
C ILE A 15 -24.27 -24.92 -43.56
N ASN A 16 -22.93 -25.03 -43.64
CA ASN A 16 -22.02 -25.34 -44.76
C ASN A 16 -21.65 -24.23 -45.75
N SER A 17 -20.58 -23.50 -45.41
CA SER A 17 -19.60 -23.07 -46.40
C SER A 17 -18.36 -23.94 -46.29
N ILE A 18 -18.13 -24.70 -47.36
CA ILE A 18 -16.94 -25.48 -47.65
C ILE A 18 -15.77 -24.50 -47.75
N ALA A 19 -14.90 -24.48 -46.75
CA ALA A 19 -13.58 -23.89 -46.86
C ALA A 19 -12.60 -25.04 -47.15
N SER A 20 -11.96 -24.97 -48.32
CA SER A 20 -10.92 -25.89 -48.78
C SER A 20 -9.94 -26.23 -47.65
N SER A 21 -9.87 -27.51 -47.31
CA SER A 21 -8.71 -28.09 -46.69
C SER A 21 -7.52 -27.91 -47.64
N LYS A 22 -6.68 -26.91 -47.37
CA LYS A 22 -5.28 -26.99 -47.79
C LYS A 22 -4.73 -28.19 -47.04
N ALA A 23 -4.54 -29.29 -47.77
CA ALA A 23 -3.70 -30.38 -47.33
C ALA A 23 -2.36 -29.76 -46.93
N ASP A 24 -2.06 -29.87 -45.65
CA ASP A 24 -0.79 -29.45 -45.06
C ASP A 24 0.33 -30.12 -45.84
N SER A 25 1.13 -29.31 -46.55
CA SER A 25 2.34 -29.81 -47.18
C SER A 25 3.34 -30.06 -46.06
N GLY A 26 3.25 -31.23 -45.44
CA GLY A 26 4.19 -31.66 -44.41
C GLY A 26 5.61 -31.52 -44.94
N GLN A 27 6.31 -30.51 -44.43
CA GLN A 27 7.75 -30.39 -44.58
C GLN A 27 8.33 -31.68 -44.01
N LYS A 28 8.93 -32.50 -44.87
CA LYS A 28 9.55 -33.76 -44.45
C LYS A 28 10.61 -33.41 -43.42
N CYS A 29 10.34 -33.73 -42.16
CA CYS A 29 11.32 -33.57 -41.10
C CYS A 29 12.59 -34.32 -41.49
N SER A 30 13.71 -33.59 -41.58
CA SER A 30 14.99 -34.22 -41.89
C SER A 30 15.55 -34.85 -40.63
N ASN A 31 15.85 -36.15 -40.64
CA ASN A 31 16.50 -36.84 -39.51
C ASN A 31 17.97 -36.43 -39.29
N THR A 32 18.43 -35.29 -39.82
CA THR A 32 19.84 -34.98 -40.00
C THR A 32 20.29 -33.75 -39.20
N SER A 33 20.07 -33.75 -37.88
CA SER A 33 20.73 -32.81 -36.98
C SER A 33 21.86 -33.51 -36.23
N SER A 34 22.99 -32.85 -36.01
CA SER A 34 24.09 -33.36 -35.17
C SER A 34 23.71 -33.47 -33.69
N LEU A 35 22.57 -32.87 -33.31
CA LEU A 35 22.07 -32.86 -31.93
C LEU A 35 21.07 -33.99 -31.65
N VAL A 36 20.74 -34.84 -32.63
CA VAL A 36 19.86 -35.99 -32.39
C VAL A 36 20.48 -36.93 -31.34
N GLY A 37 19.73 -37.25 -30.29
CA GLY A 37 20.21 -38.02 -29.15
C GLY A 37 20.92 -37.19 -28.09
N PHE A 38 21.05 -35.87 -28.26
CA PHE A 38 21.51 -34.98 -27.19
C PHE A 38 20.52 -35.02 -26.02
N GLU A 39 21.07 -35.12 -24.82
CA GLU A 39 20.34 -35.21 -23.57
C GLU A 39 20.93 -34.21 -22.56
N SER A 40 20.08 -33.47 -21.86
CA SER A 40 20.50 -32.55 -20.80
C SER A 40 19.37 -32.27 -19.82
N ASN A 41 19.73 -32.01 -18.57
CA ASN A 41 18.78 -31.48 -17.59
C ASN A 41 18.59 -29.98 -17.80
N PHE A 42 17.41 -29.48 -17.49
CA PHE A 42 17.16 -28.04 -17.42
C PHE A 42 17.96 -27.43 -16.25
N THR A 43 18.67 -26.34 -16.53
CA THR A 43 19.14 -25.43 -15.51
C THR A 43 17.93 -24.66 -14.98
N MET A 44 17.56 -24.92 -13.73
CA MET A 44 16.50 -24.18 -13.03
C MET A 44 16.87 -22.71 -12.94
N VAL A 45 15.90 -21.81 -13.12
CA VAL A 45 16.05 -20.39 -12.81
C VAL A 45 14.90 -19.86 -11.93
N ARG A 46 13.65 -20.26 -12.21
CA ARG A 46 12.43 -19.92 -11.43
C ARG A 46 11.37 -21.02 -11.50
N HIS A 47 10.27 -20.82 -10.78
CA HIS A 47 9.12 -21.72 -10.71
C HIS A 47 9.48 -23.16 -10.34
N GLN A 48 10.56 -23.33 -9.58
CA GLN A 48 11.13 -24.63 -9.21
C GLN A 48 11.24 -25.59 -10.40
N LEU A 49 11.59 -25.06 -11.57
CA LEU A 49 11.61 -25.84 -12.81
C LEU A 49 12.66 -26.95 -12.77
N ARG A 50 12.23 -28.18 -13.02
CA ARG A 50 13.10 -29.33 -13.28
C ARG A 50 12.60 -30.13 -14.46
N GLY A 51 13.50 -30.85 -15.11
CA GLY A 51 13.16 -31.76 -16.18
C GLY A 51 14.40 -32.20 -16.93
N HIS A 52 14.22 -33.24 -17.72
CA HIS A 52 15.22 -33.80 -18.60
C HIS A 52 14.75 -33.66 -20.05
N LEU A 53 15.59 -33.08 -20.90
CA LEU A 53 15.35 -32.89 -22.31
C LEU A 53 16.16 -33.90 -23.12
N LYS A 54 15.51 -34.51 -24.12
CA LYS A 54 16.12 -35.39 -25.10
C LYS A 54 15.70 -35.02 -26.52
N ILE A 55 16.64 -34.73 -27.41
CA ILE A 55 16.34 -34.45 -28.81
C ILE A 55 16.11 -35.78 -29.55
N LEU A 56 14.94 -35.92 -30.18
CA LEU A 56 14.51 -37.18 -30.80
C LEU A 56 14.89 -37.23 -32.29
N ASP A 57 14.67 -36.13 -33.00
CA ASP A 57 14.93 -36.00 -34.43
C ASP A 57 15.13 -34.51 -34.81
N GLY A 58 15.16 -34.20 -36.11
CA GLY A 58 15.40 -32.84 -36.59
C GLY A 58 14.28 -31.83 -36.30
N CYS A 59 13.12 -32.26 -35.81
CA CYS A 59 11.96 -31.40 -35.60
C CYS A 59 11.24 -31.64 -34.28
N SER A 60 11.75 -32.53 -33.42
CA SER A 60 11.10 -32.85 -32.16
C SER A 60 12.05 -33.23 -31.04
N PHE A 61 11.58 -33.00 -29.82
CA PHE A 61 12.26 -33.38 -28.60
C PHE A 61 11.27 -33.89 -27.56
N GLN A 62 11.77 -34.65 -26.60
CA GLN A 62 11.03 -35.15 -25.47
C GLN A 62 11.47 -34.41 -24.21
N VAL A 63 10.50 -34.12 -23.35
CA VAL A 63 10.75 -33.68 -21.98
C VAL A 63 10.17 -34.72 -21.03
N THR A 64 10.97 -35.17 -20.07
CA THR A 64 10.58 -36.14 -19.04
C THR A 64 10.92 -35.62 -17.65
N GLY A 65 10.21 -36.10 -16.61
CA GLY A 65 10.45 -35.64 -15.25
C GLY A 65 10.18 -34.15 -15.05
N PHE A 66 9.24 -33.59 -15.82
CA PHE A 66 9.00 -32.15 -15.85
C PHE A 66 8.19 -31.72 -14.63
N ASP A 67 8.82 -30.91 -13.79
CA ASP A 67 8.25 -30.25 -12.62
C ASP A 67 8.30 -28.73 -12.83
N MET A 68 7.19 -28.05 -12.55
CA MET A 68 7.12 -26.59 -12.62
C MET A 68 5.90 -26.10 -11.84
N LEU A 69 6.09 -25.08 -11.01
CA LEU A 69 4.99 -24.35 -10.36
C LEU A 69 4.12 -23.64 -11.41
N SER A 70 2.93 -23.18 -11.01
CA SER A 70 2.02 -22.47 -11.93
C SER A 70 2.74 -21.30 -12.58
N GLY A 71 2.75 -21.28 -13.91
CA GLY A 71 3.19 -20.13 -14.69
C GLY A 71 2.00 -19.28 -15.16
N SER A 72 2.31 -18.21 -15.91
CA SER A 72 1.30 -17.48 -16.66
C SER A 72 0.76 -18.34 -17.83
N SER A 73 -0.37 -17.95 -18.42
CA SER A 73 -0.88 -18.59 -19.64
C SER A 73 -0.02 -18.34 -20.91
N GLU A 74 1.07 -17.60 -20.78
CA GLU A 74 1.97 -17.17 -21.86
C GLU A 74 3.36 -17.81 -21.77
N VAL A 75 3.50 -18.89 -20.99
CA VAL A 75 4.74 -19.66 -20.90
C VAL A 75 4.88 -20.57 -22.12
N VAL A 76 6.04 -20.51 -22.79
CA VAL A 76 6.33 -21.19 -24.07
C VAL A 76 7.72 -21.80 -24.08
N PHE A 77 7.95 -22.72 -25.02
CA PHE A 77 9.29 -23.11 -25.42
C PHE A 77 9.90 -22.03 -26.31
N TRP A 78 11.07 -21.54 -25.93
CA TRP A 78 11.74 -20.39 -26.54
C TRP A 78 13.15 -20.72 -26.96
N GLY A 79 13.55 -20.25 -28.14
CA GLY A 79 14.86 -20.43 -28.71
C GLY A 79 15.63 -19.11 -28.71
N ALA A 80 16.88 -19.15 -28.26
CA ALA A 80 17.79 -18.01 -28.28
C ALA A 80 19.20 -18.44 -28.72
N VAL A 81 20.00 -17.46 -29.13
CA VAL A 81 21.37 -17.68 -29.62
C VAL A 81 22.41 -17.68 -28.50
N SER A 82 22.12 -17.10 -27.34
CA SER A 82 22.96 -17.20 -26.13
C SER A 82 22.15 -16.92 -24.86
N LEU A 83 22.78 -17.08 -23.70
CA LEU A 83 22.21 -16.77 -22.38
C LEU A 83 22.28 -15.29 -22.00
N ASN A 84 22.90 -14.45 -22.82
CA ASN A 84 22.92 -13.02 -22.52
C ASN A 84 21.51 -12.44 -22.67
N PHE A 85 21.23 -11.37 -21.91
CA PHE A 85 19.90 -10.80 -21.82
C PHE A 85 19.34 -10.31 -23.17
N SER A 86 20.19 -9.68 -24.00
CA SER A 86 19.79 -9.19 -25.33
C SER A 86 19.37 -10.33 -26.26
N ASP A 87 20.06 -11.47 -26.21
CA ASP A 87 19.78 -12.63 -27.06
C ASP A 87 18.56 -13.41 -26.56
N LEU A 88 18.39 -13.52 -25.23
CA LEU A 88 17.21 -14.15 -24.64
C LEU A 88 15.94 -13.36 -24.97
N THR A 89 15.98 -12.04 -24.84
CA THR A 89 14.82 -11.16 -25.14
C THR A 89 14.51 -11.05 -26.64
N SER A 90 15.51 -11.20 -27.52
CA SER A 90 15.34 -11.20 -28.98
C SER A 90 15.12 -12.59 -29.59
N GLY A 91 14.95 -13.62 -28.76
CA GLY A 91 14.67 -14.98 -29.22
C GLY A 91 13.28 -15.15 -29.86
N PHE A 92 12.83 -16.40 -29.97
CA PHE A 92 11.58 -16.72 -30.66
C PHE A 92 10.91 -17.98 -30.11
N PRO A 93 9.57 -18.11 -30.20
CA PRO A 93 8.89 -19.34 -29.82
C PRO A 93 9.26 -20.46 -30.79
N ILE A 94 9.66 -21.62 -30.26
CA ILE A 94 10.09 -22.77 -31.09
C ILE A 94 8.97 -23.79 -31.29
N SER A 95 7.90 -23.73 -30.49
CA SER A 95 6.76 -24.63 -30.56
C SER A 95 5.44 -23.87 -30.37
N GLY A 96 4.36 -24.38 -30.96
CA GLY A 96 3.00 -23.91 -30.69
C GLY A 96 2.44 -24.38 -29.34
N GLN A 97 3.12 -25.32 -28.66
CA GLN A 97 2.70 -25.81 -27.36
C GLN A 97 2.97 -24.76 -26.26
N ARG A 98 1.92 -24.40 -25.52
CA ARG A 98 2.00 -23.54 -24.33
C ARG A 98 2.00 -24.37 -23.05
N LEU A 99 2.67 -23.88 -22.01
CA LEU A 99 2.71 -24.49 -20.69
C LEU A 99 1.73 -23.78 -19.75
N ASN A 100 0.44 -24.09 -19.87
CA ASN A 100 -0.66 -23.36 -19.20
C ASN A 100 -1.38 -24.15 -18.08
N GLN A 101 -0.82 -25.28 -17.64
CA GLN A 101 -1.37 -26.02 -16.51
C GLN A 101 -1.05 -25.33 -15.19
N THR A 102 -1.89 -25.54 -14.18
CA THR A 102 -1.72 -24.97 -12.83
C THR A 102 -0.47 -25.48 -12.12
N ALA A 103 0.00 -26.70 -12.38
CA ALA A 103 1.32 -27.17 -11.97
C ALA A 103 1.68 -28.42 -12.77
N TYR A 104 2.97 -28.61 -13.04
CA TYR A 104 3.50 -29.84 -13.61
C TYR A 104 4.17 -30.66 -12.50
N LYS A 105 3.81 -31.94 -12.42
CA LYS A 105 4.34 -32.88 -11.43
C LYS A 105 4.75 -34.17 -12.13
N ASN A 106 6.06 -34.36 -12.29
CA ASN A 106 6.69 -35.48 -12.99
C ASN A 106 6.07 -35.71 -14.38
N ALA A 107 5.77 -34.63 -15.10
CA ALA A 107 5.10 -34.70 -16.39
C ALA A 107 6.09 -35.15 -17.48
N SER A 108 5.56 -35.81 -18.51
CA SER A 108 6.33 -36.18 -19.69
C SER A 108 5.53 -35.92 -20.95
N PHE A 109 6.14 -35.27 -21.93
CA PHE A 109 5.49 -34.93 -23.20
C PHE A 109 6.52 -34.76 -24.32
N SER A 110 6.06 -34.93 -25.55
CA SER A 110 6.86 -34.71 -26.76
C SER A 110 6.46 -33.40 -27.42
N VAL A 111 7.45 -32.58 -27.76
CA VAL A 111 7.27 -31.24 -28.31
C VAL A 111 7.74 -31.25 -29.76
N GLN A 112 6.89 -30.70 -30.64
CA GLN A 112 7.18 -30.52 -32.06
C GLN A 112 7.59 -29.07 -32.32
N LEU A 113 8.64 -28.89 -33.12
CA LEU A 113 9.09 -27.58 -33.58
C LEU A 113 8.13 -26.99 -34.63
N LEU A 114 8.09 -25.67 -34.72
CA LEU A 114 7.39 -24.97 -35.80
C LEU A 114 8.07 -25.24 -37.16
N PRO A 115 7.34 -25.21 -38.29
CA PRO A 115 7.85 -25.66 -39.60
C PRO A 115 9.14 -25.00 -40.10
N ASP A 116 9.36 -23.72 -39.78
CA ASP A 116 10.51 -22.94 -40.25
C ASP A 116 11.71 -22.95 -39.27
N ILE A 117 11.57 -23.66 -38.15
CA ILE A 117 12.57 -23.69 -37.08
C ILE A 117 13.44 -24.92 -37.22
N THR A 118 14.75 -24.73 -37.09
CA THR A 118 15.76 -25.80 -37.14
C THR A 118 16.68 -25.71 -35.94
N TRP A 119 17.25 -26.85 -35.53
CA TRP A 119 18.13 -26.91 -34.35
C TRP A 119 19.36 -26.01 -34.46
N ASP A 120 19.87 -25.73 -35.66
CA ASP A 120 21.05 -24.87 -35.87
C ASP A 120 20.82 -23.40 -35.46
N GLN A 121 19.55 -22.99 -35.35
CA GLN A 121 19.15 -21.64 -34.93
C GLN A 121 19.03 -21.51 -33.40
N ILE A 122 19.03 -22.63 -32.68
CA ILE A 122 18.77 -22.69 -31.24
C ILE A 122 20.07 -23.09 -30.55
N ASN A 123 20.67 -22.17 -29.80
CA ASN A 123 21.78 -22.50 -28.91
C ASN A 123 21.30 -22.63 -27.46
N VAL A 124 20.22 -21.94 -27.11
CA VAL A 124 19.57 -21.99 -25.81
C VAL A 124 18.10 -22.29 -26.03
N LEU A 125 17.63 -23.37 -25.40
CA LEU A 125 16.20 -23.68 -25.30
C LEU A 125 15.73 -23.32 -23.90
N SER A 126 14.89 -22.29 -23.79
CA SER A 126 14.36 -21.76 -22.53
C SER A 126 12.87 -22.07 -22.39
N ILE A 127 12.44 -22.27 -21.14
CA ILE A 127 11.05 -22.17 -20.75
C ILE A 127 10.80 -20.70 -20.40
N TRP A 128 10.17 -19.98 -21.32
CA TRP A 128 10.10 -18.52 -21.28
C TRP A 128 8.69 -18.04 -21.02
N ASN A 129 8.54 -17.07 -20.13
CA ASN A 129 7.29 -16.34 -19.96
C ASN A 129 7.32 -15.04 -20.76
N ILE A 130 6.46 -14.95 -21.78
CA ILE A 130 6.38 -13.77 -22.65
C ILE A 130 5.96 -12.53 -21.85
N ALA A 131 4.95 -12.65 -20.98
CA ALA A 131 4.38 -11.55 -20.21
C ALA A 131 5.42 -10.81 -19.35
N SER A 132 6.27 -11.58 -18.65
CA SER A 132 7.26 -11.04 -17.73
C SER A 132 8.66 -10.96 -18.33
N THR A 133 8.83 -11.35 -19.60
CA THR A 133 10.12 -11.45 -20.29
C THR A 133 11.17 -12.14 -19.41
N SER A 134 10.84 -13.35 -18.96
CA SER A 134 11.67 -14.07 -18.00
C SER A 134 11.82 -15.55 -18.35
N ASP A 135 13.03 -16.04 -18.17
CA ASP A 135 13.40 -17.45 -18.25
C ASP A 135 13.09 -18.17 -16.92
N PHE A 136 12.33 -19.26 -17.00
CA PHE A 136 12.06 -20.14 -15.86
C PHE A 136 13.12 -21.23 -15.73
N GLY A 137 13.83 -21.52 -16.82
CA GLY A 137 14.94 -22.44 -16.87
C GLY A 137 15.24 -22.86 -18.29
N HIS A 138 16.47 -23.27 -18.55
CA HIS A 138 16.97 -23.46 -19.90
C HIS A 138 17.91 -24.66 -20.05
N VAL A 139 18.15 -25.04 -21.29
CA VAL A 139 19.18 -26.00 -21.72
C VAL A 139 20.08 -25.30 -22.75
N THR A 140 21.39 -25.41 -22.58
CA THR A 140 22.38 -24.98 -23.56
C THR A 140 22.73 -26.15 -24.49
N LEU A 141 22.64 -25.91 -25.79
CA LEU A 141 22.94 -26.88 -26.83
C LEU A 141 24.40 -26.70 -27.29
N PRO A 142 25.20 -27.78 -27.40
CA PRO A 142 26.60 -27.68 -27.76
C PRO A 142 26.77 -27.23 -29.22
N ARG A 143 27.67 -26.26 -29.46
CA ARG A 143 28.11 -25.88 -30.81
C ARG A 143 29.41 -26.59 -31.18
N ASN A 144 29.53 -26.97 -32.45
CA ASN A 144 30.75 -27.56 -33.01
C ASN A 144 31.97 -26.65 -32.76
N GLY A 145 32.79 -26.99 -31.76
CA GLY A 145 34.18 -26.55 -31.65
C GLY A 145 34.54 -25.47 -30.62
N SER A 146 33.60 -24.87 -29.90
CA SER A 146 33.93 -24.03 -28.75
C SER A 146 32.76 -23.92 -27.79
N ASP A 147 32.83 -24.61 -26.65
CA ASP A 147 33.10 -23.92 -25.40
C ASP A 147 33.24 -24.95 -24.27
N SER A 148 34.17 -24.65 -23.36
CA SER A 148 34.32 -25.30 -22.07
C SER A 148 32.95 -25.55 -21.46
N VAL A 149 32.69 -26.81 -21.08
CA VAL A 149 31.64 -27.20 -20.14
C VAL A 149 31.62 -26.14 -19.04
N SER A 150 30.63 -25.24 -19.06
CA SER A 150 30.42 -24.39 -17.90
C SER A 150 30.17 -25.38 -16.77
N ASP A 151 30.82 -25.16 -15.63
CA ASP A 151 30.74 -25.99 -14.43
C ASP A 151 29.34 -25.84 -13.82
N SER A 152 28.31 -26.21 -14.59
CA SER A 152 26.90 -26.09 -14.22
C SER A 152 26.69 -27.12 -13.14
N VAL A 153 26.67 -26.67 -11.89
CA VAL A 153 26.40 -27.54 -10.75
C VAL A 153 25.07 -28.24 -11.01
N HIS A 154 25.13 -29.57 -11.14
CA HIS A 154 23.95 -30.39 -11.35
C HIS A 154 23.10 -30.38 -10.07
N THR A 155 21.92 -29.76 -10.14
CA THR A 155 20.94 -29.72 -9.03
C THR A 155 19.99 -30.92 -9.03
N VAL A 156 20.27 -31.91 -9.89
CA VAL A 156 19.50 -33.14 -10.04
C VAL A 156 20.21 -34.25 -9.28
N PHE A 157 19.44 -35.03 -8.54
CA PHE A 157 19.91 -36.14 -7.72
C PHE A 157 19.23 -37.43 -8.14
N ASP A 158 19.92 -38.54 -7.98
CA ASP A 158 19.41 -39.88 -8.28
C ASP A 158 18.33 -40.32 -7.30
N ASN A 159 18.40 -39.82 -6.05
CA ASN A 159 17.50 -40.23 -4.97
C ASN A 159 16.90 -39.03 -4.25
N CYS A 160 15.66 -39.20 -3.79
CA CYS A 160 14.97 -38.22 -2.97
C CYS A 160 13.95 -38.84 -2.01
N LYS A 161 13.88 -38.30 -0.79
CA LYS A 161 12.89 -38.66 0.22
C LYS A 161 12.19 -37.42 0.77
N ASN A 162 10.86 -37.48 0.83
CA ASN A 162 10.06 -36.45 1.49
C ASN A 162 10.13 -36.63 3.02
N LEU A 163 10.60 -35.61 3.75
CA LEU A 163 10.73 -35.64 5.21
C LEU A 163 9.48 -35.06 5.89
N SER A 164 9.00 -33.93 5.37
CA SER A 164 7.72 -33.29 5.67
C SER A 164 7.17 -32.62 4.42
N ASP A 165 5.98 -32.02 4.48
CA ASP A 165 5.37 -31.36 3.31
C ASP A 165 6.28 -30.27 2.69
N ASN A 166 7.10 -29.63 3.52
CA ASN A 166 7.95 -28.50 3.14
C ASN A 166 9.45 -28.81 3.20
N TYR A 167 9.87 -30.06 3.40
CA TYR A 167 11.28 -30.42 3.53
C TYR A 167 11.61 -31.79 2.98
N ARG A 168 12.64 -31.84 2.14
CA ARG A 168 13.08 -33.01 1.40
C ARG A 168 14.58 -33.16 1.50
N VAL A 169 15.04 -34.41 1.48
CA VAL A 169 16.45 -34.76 1.35
C VAL A 169 16.68 -35.44 0.01
N ARG A 170 17.71 -35.00 -0.70
CA ARG A 170 18.18 -35.57 -1.97
C ARG A 170 19.60 -36.07 -1.80
N TRP A 171 19.99 -37.15 -2.47
CA TRP A 171 21.38 -37.61 -2.40
C TRP A 171 21.88 -38.38 -3.61
N ASN A 172 23.18 -38.23 -3.84
CA ASN A 172 23.99 -39.03 -4.75
C ASN A 172 25.07 -39.74 -3.93
N LEU A 173 25.22 -41.04 -4.16
CA LEU A 173 26.16 -41.88 -3.42
C LEU A 173 27.34 -42.25 -4.30
N ASN A 174 28.57 -41.97 -3.83
CA ASN A 174 29.80 -42.45 -4.46
C ASN A 174 30.61 -43.27 -3.45
N VAL A 175 30.41 -44.58 -3.48
CA VAL A 175 31.08 -45.52 -2.57
C VAL A 175 32.59 -45.62 -2.89
N GLU A 176 32.97 -45.55 -4.17
CA GLU A 176 34.36 -45.68 -4.60
C GLU A 176 35.24 -44.52 -4.11
N GLU A 177 34.70 -43.31 -4.15
CA GLU A 177 35.38 -42.10 -3.69
C GLU A 177 35.11 -41.76 -2.21
N ASN A 178 34.39 -42.62 -1.47
CA ASN A 178 34.09 -42.47 -0.05
C ASN A 178 33.31 -41.17 0.28
N TRP A 179 32.32 -40.77 -0.52
CA TRP A 179 31.47 -39.62 -0.19
C TRP A 179 30.00 -39.81 -0.53
N ILE A 180 29.17 -39.09 0.22
CA ILE A 180 27.75 -38.86 -0.08
C ILE A 180 27.54 -37.36 -0.30
N GLU A 181 26.86 -37.02 -1.38
CA GLU A 181 26.42 -35.65 -1.66
C GLU A 181 24.96 -35.55 -1.30
N ILE A 182 24.63 -34.61 -0.43
CA ILE A 182 23.29 -34.41 0.11
C ILE A 182 22.80 -33.02 -0.32
N GLY A 183 21.58 -32.97 -0.84
CA GLY A 183 20.82 -31.75 -1.09
C GLY A 183 19.68 -31.63 -0.09
N LEU A 184 19.71 -30.59 0.74
CA LEU A 184 18.60 -30.22 1.63
C LEU A 184 17.74 -29.20 0.92
N GLU A 185 16.48 -29.56 0.66
CA GLU A 185 15.53 -28.78 -0.11
C GLU A 185 14.31 -28.46 0.74
N ALA A 186 14.08 -27.19 1.09
CA ALA A 186 12.98 -26.79 1.96
C ALA A 186 12.27 -25.49 1.54
N ALA A 187 10.94 -25.50 1.64
CA ALA A 187 10.06 -24.33 1.51
C ALA A 187 9.88 -23.66 2.88
N VAL A 188 10.94 -22.99 3.35
CA VAL A 188 10.99 -22.30 4.65
C VAL A 188 11.63 -20.91 4.49
N PRO A 189 11.37 -19.93 5.38
CA PRO A 189 12.01 -18.61 5.33
C PRO A 189 13.54 -18.66 5.41
N THR A 190 14.24 -17.62 4.94
CA THR A 190 15.72 -17.51 4.98
C THR A 190 16.30 -17.61 6.39
N THR A 191 15.52 -17.24 7.41
CA THR A 191 15.91 -17.31 8.83
C THR A 191 15.95 -18.72 9.39
N TYR A 192 15.52 -19.74 8.62
CA TYR A 192 15.49 -21.12 9.07
C TYR A 192 16.79 -21.88 8.75
N TYR A 193 17.17 -22.78 9.64
CA TYR A 193 18.14 -23.84 9.36
C TYR A 193 17.41 -25.10 8.87
N MET A 194 18.14 -25.87 8.08
CA MET A 194 17.82 -27.22 7.64
C MET A 194 18.86 -28.17 8.22
N ALA A 195 18.45 -29.11 9.05
CA ALA A 195 19.33 -30.11 9.65
C ALA A 195 18.99 -31.51 9.15
N PHE A 196 20.01 -32.30 8.87
CA PHE A 196 19.91 -33.70 8.50
C PHE A 196 21.15 -34.47 8.96
N GLY A 197 20.96 -35.66 9.52
CA GLY A 197 22.07 -36.41 10.09
C GLY A 197 21.73 -37.83 10.49
N TRP A 198 22.73 -38.53 11.00
CA TRP A 198 22.65 -39.92 11.42
C TRP A 198 22.52 -40.02 12.94
N ALA A 199 21.58 -40.84 13.39
CA ALA A 199 21.45 -41.17 14.81
C ALA A 199 22.47 -42.25 15.19
N ASN A 200 22.98 -42.20 16.42
CA ASN A 200 23.85 -43.24 16.94
C ASN A 200 23.12 -44.60 16.92
N PRO A 201 23.66 -45.64 16.23
CA PRO A 201 23.00 -46.94 16.11
C PRO A 201 22.79 -47.64 17.47
N ASN A 202 23.60 -47.31 18.47
CA ASN A 202 23.48 -47.85 19.83
C ASN A 202 22.31 -47.23 20.62
N ARG A 203 21.71 -46.14 20.13
CA ARG A 203 20.58 -45.45 20.76
C ARG A 203 19.27 -45.86 20.07
N THR A 204 18.37 -46.47 20.84
CA THR A 204 17.01 -46.84 20.37
C THR A 204 15.94 -45.87 20.83
N LYS A 205 16.26 -45.02 21.81
CA LYS A 205 15.47 -43.89 22.33
C LYS A 205 16.39 -42.69 22.39
N GLU A 206 15.82 -41.48 22.36
CA GLU A 206 16.58 -40.23 22.36
C GLU A 206 17.56 -40.13 21.17
N LEU A 207 17.03 -40.25 19.95
CA LEU A 207 17.83 -40.37 18.71
C LEU A 207 18.73 -39.17 18.40
N MET A 208 18.52 -38.02 19.05
CA MET A 208 19.40 -36.85 18.89
C MET A 208 20.65 -36.95 19.75
N SER A 209 20.63 -37.71 20.84
CA SER A 209 21.80 -37.82 21.71
C SER A 209 22.91 -38.60 21.02
N GLU A 210 24.11 -38.01 20.96
CA GLU A 210 25.28 -38.54 20.26
C GLU A 210 25.05 -38.70 18.75
N ALA A 211 24.16 -37.90 18.18
CA ALA A 211 23.92 -37.86 16.74
C ALA A 211 24.93 -36.94 16.04
N ASP A 212 25.24 -37.33 14.81
CA ASP A 212 26.09 -36.61 13.87
C ASP A 212 25.18 -35.95 12.83
N VAL A 213 25.15 -34.62 12.79
CA VAL A 213 24.16 -33.86 12.05
C VAL A 213 24.80 -32.70 11.30
N THR A 214 24.51 -32.60 10.01
CA THR A 214 24.86 -31.40 9.25
C THR A 214 23.75 -30.37 9.37
N VAL A 215 24.12 -29.13 9.64
CA VAL A 215 23.19 -27.99 9.69
C VAL A 215 23.54 -27.02 8.57
N ALA A 216 22.55 -26.71 7.74
CA ALA A 216 22.65 -25.85 6.58
C ALA A 216 21.69 -24.65 6.68
N SER A 217 22.12 -23.47 6.24
CA SER A 217 21.25 -22.30 6.16
C SER A 217 21.83 -21.25 5.18
N LEU A 218 21.10 -20.16 4.98
CA LEU A 218 21.51 -19.01 4.18
C LEU A 218 21.74 -17.83 5.13
N THR A 219 22.73 -17.00 4.83
CA THR A 219 22.86 -15.69 5.51
C THR A 219 21.74 -14.75 5.07
N GLU A 220 21.60 -13.60 5.75
CA GLU A 220 20.64 -12.56 5.34
C GLU A 220 20.90 -12.07 3.91
N GLU A 221 22.16 -12.09 3.45
CA GLU A 221 22.55 -11.76 2.08
C GLU A 221 22.37 -12.92 1.08
N GLY A 222 21.77 -14.04 1.51
CA GLY A 222 21.49 -15.20 0.65
C GLY A 222 22.70 -16.10 0.39
N ARG A 223 23.80 -15.98 1.15
CA ARG A 223 24.96 -16.85 0.99
C ARG A 223 24.76 -18.18 1.72
N PRO A 224 24.89 -19.34 1.06
CA PRO A 224 24.72 -20.62 1.71
C PRO A 224 25.93 -20.96 2.58
N PHE A 225 25.68 -21.59 3.73
CA PHE A 225 26.69 -22.19 4.58
C PHE A 225 26.22 -23.52 5.15
N VAL A 226 27.18 -24.38 5.46
CA VAL A 226 26.96 -25.69 6.08
C VAL A 226 28.03 -25.91 7.12
N ASP A 227 27.62 -26.46 8.26
CA ASP A 227 28.52 -26.79 9.35
C ASP A 227 28.15 -28.15 9.91
N ASP A 228 29.18 -28.86 10.39
CA ASP A 228 29.04 -30.16 11.01
C ASP A 228 28.80 -30.02 12.51
N PHE A 229 27.78 -30.71 13.02
CA PHE A 229 27.34 -30.62 14.40
C PHE A 229 27.23 -31.99 15.05
N TYR A 230 27.86 -32.09 16.21
CA TYR A 230 27.63 -33.17 17.15
C TYR A 230 26.69 -32.75 18.28
N ILE A 231 25.75 -33.65 18.62
CA ILE A 231 24.75 -33.38 19.67
C ILE A 231 25.09 -34.15 20.94
N THR A 232 25.44 -33.43 22.01
CA THR A 232 25.69 -34.05 23.34
C THR A 232 24.53 -33.96 24.31
N ALA A 233 23.60 -33.02 24.10
CA ALA A 233 22.43 -32.82 24.95
C ALA A 233 21.30 -32.12 24.20
N TYR A 234 20.07 -32.26 24.72
CA TYR A 234 18.85 -31.59 24.25
C TYR A 234 18.82 -30.11 24.68
N SER A 235 19.84 -29.35 24.29
CA SER A 235 19.94 -27.92 24.55
C SER A 235 20.71 -27.22 23.44
N GLU A 236 20.44 -25.93 23.23
CA GLU A 236 21.30 -25.08 22.40
C GLU A 236 22.77 -25.16 22.85
N CYS A 237 23.70 -24.85 21.93
CA CYS A 237 25.12 -24.86 22.24
C CYS A 237 25.45 -23.92 23.41
N LYS A 238 26.03 -24.49 24.47
CA LYS A 238 26.56 -23.76 25.63
C LYS A 238 28.06 -23.99 25.75
N LEU A 239 28.80 -22.90 25.71
CA LEU A 239 30.24 -22.85 25.92
C LEU A 239 30.55 -22.59 27.40
N SER A 240 31.23 -23.52 28.08
CA SER A 240 31.72 -23.29 29.43
C SER A 240 33.01 -22.43 29.39
N SER A 241 32.93 -21.21 29.91
CA SER A 241 34.08 -20.28 29.98
C SER A 241 35.21 -20.77 30.90
N LYS A 242 34.96 -21.76 31.78
CA LYS A 242 35.94 -22.26 32.74
C LYS A 242 36.76 -23.44 32.22
N ASP A 243 36.12 -24.35 31.47
CA ASP A 243 36.72 -25.62 31.07
C ASP A 243 36.89 -25.78 29.54
N ARG A 244 36.44 -24.78 28.74
CA ARG A 244 36.36 -24.86 27.27
C ARG A 244 35.56 -26.07 26.75
N THR A 245 34.66 -26.59 27.57
CA THR A 245 33.77 -27.69 27.20
C THR A 245 32.49 -27.13 26.60
N ALA A 246 32.08 -27.71 25.47
CA ALA A 246 30.83 -27.41 24.81
C ALA A 246 29.77 -28.48 25.19
N ILE A 247 28.52 -28.05 25.39
CA ILE A 247 27.39 -28.94 25.69
C ILE A 247 26.18 -28.51 24.87
N GLY A 248 25.44 -29.47 24.32
CA GLY A 248 24.24 -29.23 23.53
C GLY A 248 24.43 -29.61 22.07
N VAL A 249 23.77 -28.87 21.18
CA VAL A 249 23.91 -28.97 19.72
C VAL A 249 24.98 -27.96 19.30
N CYS A 250 26.23 -28.38 19.14
CA CYS A 250 27.36 -27.49 18.85
C CYS A 250 28.11 -27.92 17.59
N PRO A 251 28.72 -26.97 16.84
CA PRO A 251 29.59 -27.32 15.73
C PRO A 251 30.82 -28.08 16.23
N ASP A 252 31.34 -29.02 15.44
CA ASP A 252 32.46 -29.89 15.84
C ASP A 252 33.73 -29.11 16.16
N VAL A 253 33.97 -28.02 15.41
CA VAL A 253 35.08 -27.08 15.63
C VAL A 253 35.05 -26.42 17.02
N VAL A 254 33.89 -26.39 17.67
CA VAL A 254 33.71 -25.82 19.01
C VAL A 254 34.13 -26.80 20.11
N TYR A 255 33.99 -28.11 19.87
CA TYR A 255 34.42 -29.13 20.82
C TYR A 255 35.94 -29.31 20.85
N GLU A 256 36.61 -29.13 19.72
CA GLU A 256 38.05 -29.32 19.61
C GLU A 256 38.66 -28.27 18.67
N ASN A 257 39.38 -27.28 19.24
CA ASN A 257 40.19 -26.35 18.42
C ASN A 257 41.13 -27.19 17.55
N SER A 258 41.15 -26.94 16.24
CA SER A 258 41.90 -27.62 15.17
C SER A 258 43.43 -27.61 15.40
N LYS A 259 43.92 -28.18 16.50
CA LYS A 259 45.30 -28.06 16.97
C LYS A 259 46.24 -29.12 16.39
N ASN A 260 45.70 -30.17 15.77
CA ASN A 260 46.48 -31.33 15.29
C ASN A 260 46.36 -31.60 13.78
N GLY A 261 45.85 -30.65 12.98
CA GLY A 261 45.69 -30.86 11.53
C GLY A 261 44.58 -31.84 11.12
N MET A 262 43.84 -32.42 12.07
CA MET A 262 42.56 -33.09 11.80
C MET A 262 41.48 -32.03 11.55
N MET A 263 40.88 -32.06 10.36
CA MET A 263 39.67 -31.29 10.06
C MET A 263 38.49 -32.01 10.72
N VAL A 264 38.04 -31.49 11.85
CA VAL A 264 36.83 -31.96 12.56
C VAL A 264 35.54 -31.55 11.85
N ASN A 265 35.57 -30.47 11.06
CA ASN A 265 34.51 -30.19 10.09
C ASN A 265 34.90 -30.86 8.76
N ASN A 266 34.28 -31.99 8.47
CA ASN A 266 34.50 -32.76 7.24
C ASN A 266 33.43 -32.48 6.17
N THR A 267 32.49 -31.59 6.46
CA THR A 267 31.38 -31.23 5.58
C THR A 267 31.86 -30.14 4.62
N ARG A 268 31.68 -30.37 3.32
CA ARG A 268 32.06 -29.42 2.28
C ARG A 268 30.84 -28.91 1.54
N LEU A 269 30.60 -27.60 1.61
CA LEU A 269 29.62 -26.93 0.75
C LEU A 269 29.97 -27.16 -0.73
N VAL A 270 29.00 -27.61 -1.51
CA VAL A 270 29.11 -27.74 -2.98
C VAL A 270 28.43 -26.56 -3.65
N TYR A 271 27.18 -26.28 -3.26
CA TYR A 271 26.35 -25.25 -3.88
C TYR A 271 25.17 -24.91 -2.98
N GLY A 272 24.59 -23.73 -3.16
CA GLY A 272 23.31 -23.42 -2.53
C GLY A 272 22.64 -22.25 -3.20
N HIS A 273 21.31 -22.27 -3.21
CA HIS A 273 20.49 -21.19 -3.73
C HIS A 273 19.16 -21.13 -3.00
N ARG A 274 18.47 -20.01 -3.18
CA ARG A 274 17.05 -19.85 -2.84
C ARG A 274 16.30 -19.28 -4.02
N ARG A 275 15.22 -19.93 -4.43
CA ARG A 275 14.37 -19.54 -5.55
C ARG A 275 12.94 -19.83 -5.20
N ASP A 276 12.03 -18.91 -5.51
CA ASP A 276 10.59 -19.06 -5.28
C ASP A 276 10.23 -19.50 -3.83
N GLY A 277 10.91 -18.93 -2.82
CA GLY A 277 10.71 -19.29 -1.42
C GLY A 277 11.29 -20.65 -0.99
N VAL A 278 11.95 -21.37 -1.90
CA VAL A 278 12.55 -22.69 -1.66
C VAL A 278 14.08 -22.59 -1.63
N SER A 279 14.68 -23.07 -0.54
CA SER A 279 16.13 -23.17 -0.38
C SER A 279 16.62 -24.56 -0.75
N LEU A 280 17.64 -24.65 -1.61
CA LEU A 280 18.41 -25.89 -1.85
C LEU A 280 19.86 -25.65 -1.44
N ILE A 281 20.36 -26.42 -0.49
CA ILE A 281 21.78 -26.40 -0.10
C ILE A 281 22.37 -27.79 -0.28
N MET A 282 23.45 -27.86 -1.04
CA MET A 282 24.16 -29.08 -1.41
C MET A 282 25.51 -29.13 -0.72
N PHE A 283 25.82 -30.26 -0.09
CA PHE A 283 27.10 -30.49 0.56
C PHE A 283 27.55 -31.93 0.38
N ARG A 284 28.85 -32.17 0.56
CA ARG A 284 29.46 -33.50 0.57
C ARG A 284 29.98 -33.83 1.96
N LYS A 285 29.76 -35.07 2.37
CA LYS A 285 30.30 -35.65 3.61
C LYS A 285 30.97 -36.99 3.28
N PRO A 286 32.12 -37.33 3.89
CA PRO A 286 32.72 -38.64 3.70
C PRO A 286 31.83 -39.74 4.31
N LEU A 287 31.77 -40.91 3.66
CA LEU A 287 31.04 -42.07 4.23
C LEU A 287 31.74 -42.57 5.50
N ASN A 288 33.06 -42.54 5.49
CA ASN A 288 33.90 -42.94 6.62
C ASN A 288 34.92 -41.85 6.92
N SER A 289 34.63 -41.01 7.93
CA SER A 289 35.49 -39.89 8.35
C SER A 289 36.74 -40.35 9.11
N THR A 290 37.79 -39.52 9.11
CA THR A 290 38.97 -39.71 9.98
C THR A 290 38.69 -39.33 11.43
N ASP A 291 37.76 -38.42 11.67
CA ASP A 291 37.25 -38.15 13.01
C ASP A 291 36.28 -39.28 13.39
N LYS A 292 36.53 -39.92 14.52
CA LYS A 292 35.74 -41.04 15.06
C LYS A 292 34.97 -40.67 16.32
N LYS A 293 35.16 -39.46 16.79
CA LYS A 293 34.66 -38.97 18.07
C LYS A 293 33.35 -38.22 17.87
N TYR A 294 33.25 -37.45 16.79
CA TYR A 294 32.09 -36.62 16.48
C TYR A 294 31.33 -37.11 15.24
N ASP A 295 32.00 -37.81 14.32
CA ASP A 295 31.35 -38.39 13.14
C ASP A 295 30.92 -39.85 13.31
N LEU A 296 29.79 -40.19 12.70
CA LEU A 296 29.30 -41.55 12.57
C LEU A 296 29.60 -42.12 11.17
N PRO A 297 30.08 -43.38 11.05
CA PRO A 297 30.27 -44.00 9.74
C PRO A 297 28.92 -44.29 9.07
N VAL A 298 28.83 -43.97 7.79
CA VAL A 298 27.67 -44.26 6.93
C VAL A 298 27.89 -45.59 6.22
N TYR A 299 27.08 -46.59 6.53
CA TYR A 299 27.10 -47.90 5.89
C TYR A 299 26.08 -47.95 4.75
N PRO A 300 26.50 -47.87 3.47
CA PRO A 300 25.56 -47.54 2.41
C PRO A 300 24.47 -48.57 2.15
N ASN A 301 24.75 -49.85 2.43
CA ASN A 301 23.85 -50.97 2.17
C ASN A 301 22.98 -51.34 3.39
N GLU A 302 23.15 -50.64 4.51
CA GLU A 302 22.42 -50.93 5.76
C GLU A 302 21.28 -49.94 5.98
N ASP A 303 20.28 -50.41 6.69
CA ASP A 303 19.14 -49.60 7.14
C ASP A 303 19.58 -48.74 8.34
N MET A 304 19.92 -47.48 8.06
CA MET A 304 20.39 -46.54 9.08
C MET A 304 19.28 -45.61 9.54
N ARG A 305 19.24 -45.26 10.84
CA ARG A 305 18.33 -44.24 11.34
C ARG A 305 18.90 -42.85 11.11
N VAL A 306 18.14 -42.01 10.42
CA VAL A 306 18.46 -40.60 10.21
C VAL A 306 17.47 -39.72 10.96
N ILE A 307 17.94 -38.55 11.39
CA ILE A 307 17.16 -37.51 12.05
C ILE A 307 17.22 -36.23 11.22
N TRP A 308 16.20 -35.41 11.33
CA TRP A 308 16.12 -34.15 10.62
C TRP A 308 15.33 -33.11 11.43
N ALA A 309 15.62 -31.84 11.19
CA ALA A 309 14.92 -30.73 11.83
C ALA A 309 14.95 -29.45 10.98
N LEU A 310 13.95 -28.61 11.20
CA LEU A 310 13.81 -27.25 10.71
C LEU A 310 13.57 -26.34 11.91
N GLY A 311 14.23 -25.19 11.96
CA GLY A 311 14.01 -24.23 13.03
C GLY A 311 14.72 -22.92 12.77
N LEU A 312 14.57 -21.95 13.67
CA LEU A 312 15.21 -20.66 13.52
C LEU A 312 16.72 -20.76 13.70
N MET A 313 17.47 -20.14 12.78
CA MET A 313 18.90 -19.97 12.90
C MET A 313 19.21 -18.70 13.69
N LYS A 314 20.15 -18.78 14.63
CA LYS A 314 20.62 -17.61 15.37
C LYS A 314 21.93 -17.10 14.75
N PRO A 315 22.00 -15.84 14.28
CA PRO A 315 23.22 -15.31 13.70
C PRO A 315 24.33 -15.08 14.74
N PRO A 316 25.59 -14.96 14.30
CA PRO A 316 26.72 -14.59 15.16
C PRO A 316 26.49 -13.26 15.87
N ASN A 317 27.09 -13.09 17.04
CA ASN A 317 27.12 -11.81 17.76
C ASN A 317 28.47 -11.60 18.45
N GLU A 318 28.67 -10.46 19.13
CA GLU A 318 29.95 -10.11 19.77
C GLU A 318 30.50 -11.21 20.72
N ASN A 319 29.64 -12.09 21.25
CA ASN A 319 30.01 -13.17 22.16
C ASN A 319 30.00 -14.57 21.51
N ARG A 320 29.59 -14.71 20.25
CA ARG A 320 29.45 -16.00 19.53
C ARG A 320 29.82 -15.85 18.07
N SER A 321 30.89 -16.52 17.66
CA SER A 321 31.41 -16.47 16.28
C SER A 321 30.69 -17.36 15.28
N HIS A 322 29.75 -18.20 15.72
CA HIS A 322 29.09 -19.22 14.88
C HIS A 322 27.57 -19.02 14.84
N PHE A 323 26.99 -19.39 13.70
CA PHE A 323 25.54 -19.59 13.57
C PHE A 323 25.12 -20.80 14.41
N LEU A 324 24.04 -20.66 15.18
CA LEU A 324 23.59 -21.72 16.08
C LEU A 324 22.11 -22.04 15.85
N PRO A 325 21.74 -23.32 15.69
CA PRO A 325 20.36 -23.73 15.57
C PRO A 325 19.63 -23.47 16.89
N GLN A 326 18.48 -22.80 16.82
CA GLN A 326 17.56 -22.68 17.96
C GLN A 326 16.69 -23.94 18.07
N PHE A 327 15.96 -24.03 19.17
CA PHE A 327 14.95 -25.07 19.34
C PHE A 327 13.91 -25.02 18.21
N HIS A 328 13.70 -26.14 17.53
CA HIS A 328 12.82 -26.24 16.35
C HIS A 328 11.34 -25.92 16.66
N GLY A 329 10.88 -26.04 17.91
CA GLY A 329 9.62 -25.45 18.39
C GLY A 329 8.30 -26.01 17.83
N GLY A 330 8.32 -26.78 16.74
CA GLY A 330 7.13 -27.28 16.04
C GLY A 330 6.75 -28.75 16.32
N PRO A 331 5.65 -29.24 15.71
CA PRO A 331 5.21 -30.62 15.86
C PRO A 331 6.13 -31.63 15.17
N GLU A 332 6.17 -32.85 15.72
CA GLU A 332 6.87 -33.99 15.11
C GLU A 332 6.27 -34.29 13.73
N LYS A 333 7.13 -34.69 12.77
CA LYS A 333 6.84 -34.89 11.34
C LYS A 333 6.54 -33.63 10.53
N VAL A 334 6.58 -32.46 11.16
CA VAL A 334 6.49 -31.16 10.47
C VAL A 334 7.82 -30.42 10.60
N ALA A 335 8.22 -30.12 11.84
CA ALA A 335 9.44 -29.38 12.13
C ALA A 335 10.64 -30.29 12.42
N TYR A 336 10.42 -31.52 12.86
CA TYR A 336 11.49 -32.48 13.12
C TYR A 336 10.97 -33.91 13.03
N GLY A 337 11.87 -34.86 12.81
CA GLY A 337 11.50 -36.26 12.76
C GLY A 337 12.69 -37.17 12.56
N HIS A 338 12.37 -38.44 12.32
CA HIS A 338 13.34 -39.47 12.02
C HIS A 338 12.75 -40.47 11.03
N LEU A 339 13.60 -41.14 10.27
CA LEU A 339 13.23 -42.25 9.41
C LEU A 339 14.39 -43.24 9.27
N VAL A 340 14.10 -44.40 8.70
CA VAL A 340 15.11 -45.40 8.34
C VAL A 340 15.43 -45.24 6.86
N LEU A 341 16.71 -45.12 6.54
CA LEU A 341 17.21 -44.86 5.21
C LEU A 341 18.29 -45.86 4.83
N ASN A 342 18.13 -46.50 3.68
CA ASN A 342 19.17 -47.25 3.00
C ASN A 342 19.66 -46.38 1.83
N VAL A 343 20.85 -45.79 1.95
CA VAL A 343 21.29 -44.77 0.98
C VAL A 343 21.71 -45.36 -0.38
N SER A 344 21.86 -46.68 -0.49
CA SER A 344 22.12 -47.37 -1.76
C SER A 344 20.85 -47.75 -2.53
N GLU A 345 19.68 -47.70 -1.88
CA GLU A 345 18.40 -47.98 -2.53
C GLU A 345 18.01 -46.82 -3.46
N LYS A 346 17.57 -47.16 -4.69
CA LYS A 346 17.02 -46.17 -5.62
C LYS A 346 15.60 -45.80 -5.22
N VAL A 347 15.41 -44.58 -4.74
CA VAL A 347 14.12 -44.06 -4.30
C VAL A 347 13.92 -42.62 -4.72
N ASP A 348 12.75 -42.30 -5.28
CA ASP A 348 12.34 -40.92 -5.56
C ASP A 348 10.88 -40.73 -5.16
N ASP A 349 10.68 -40.29 -3.92
CA ASP A 349 9.36 -39.98 -3.35
C ASP A 349 9.00 -38.50 -3.48
N CYS A 350 9.84 -37.70 -4.14
CA CYS A 350 9.72 -36.24 -4.17
C CYS A 350 8.98 -35.76 -5.41
N PHE A 351 7.68 -36.00 -5.45
CA PHE A 351 6.84 -35.66 -6.59
C PHE A 351 6.55 -34.15 -6.68
N GLY A 352 6.84 -33.56 -7.84
CA GLY A 352 6.47 -32.18 -8.12
C GLY A 352 7.37 -31.15 -7.45
N PRO A 353 7.22 -29.87 -7.84
CA PRO A 353 7.90 -28.77 -7.17
C PRO A 353 7.40 -28.60 -5.72
N LEU A 354 8.26 -28.09 -4.85
CA LEU A 354 7.80 -27.50 -3.59
C LEU A 354 7.18 -26.13 -3.88
N ASP A 355 6.06 -25.85 -3.23
CA ASP A 355 5.40 -24.54 -3.29
C ASP A 355 5.49 -23.93 -1.91
N ALA A 356 6.25 -22.85 -1.79
CA ALA A 356 6.32 -22.09 -0.55
C ALA A 356 5.09 -21.18 -0.46
N ASP A 357 4.44 -21.12 0.71
CA ASP A 357 3.39 -20.13 0.97
C ASP A 357 3.92 -18.69 0.78
N ASP A 358 5.23 -18.51 0.98
CA ASP A 358 6.02 -17.30 0.77
C ASP A 358 6.92 -17.46 -0.48
N ASN A 359 6.31 -17.90 -1.58
CA ASN A 359 6.97 -18.05 -2.89
C ASN A 359 7.37 -16.72 -3.52
N GLU A 360 6.67 -15.66 -3.11
CA GLU A 360 7.05 -14.28 -3.25
C GLU A 360 7.78 -13.88 -1.96
N ASP A 361 9.10 -14.12 -1.84
CA ASP A 361 9.97 -13.69 -0.72
C ASP A 361 9.97 -12.14 -0.52
N GLN A 362 8.95 -11.43 -1.01
CA GLN A 362 8.90 -10.00 -1.17
C GLN A 362 8.97 -9.30 0.17
N GLU A 363 10.15 -8.77 0.47
CA GLU A 363 10.29 -7.74 1.48
C GLU A 363 9.37 -6.58 1.08
N LEU A 364 8.22 -6.49 1.76
CA LEU A 364 7.23 -5.46 1.53
C LEU A 364 7.71 -4.18 2.23
N ILE A 365 8.27 -3.27 1.44
CA ILE A 365 8.58 -1.92 1.91
C ILE A 365 7.32 -1.10 1.76
N ILE A 366 6.79 -0.58 2.86
CA ILE A 366 5.66 0.36 2.83
C ILE A 366 6.23 1.77 2.84
N ALA A 367 5.92 2.55 1.80
CA ALA A 367 6.35 3.93 1.70
C ALA A 367 5.64 4.78 2.77
N ASP A 368 6.41 5.42 3.65
CA ASP A 368 5.92 6.42 4.60
C ASP A 368 6.25 7.82 4.08
N THR A 369 5.29 8.75 4.20
CA THR A 369 5.44 10.17 3.87
C THR A 369 6.66 10.84 4.51
N GLU A 370 7.07 10.42 5.71
CA GLU A 370 8.15 11.07 6.45
C GLU A 370 9.53 10.46 6.17
N VAL A 371 9.58 9.23 5.64
CA VAL A 371 10.83 8.46 5.49
C VAL A 371 11.24 8.38 4.01
N PRO A 372 12.33 9.04 3.59
CA PRO A 372 12.80 8.94 2.22
C PRO A 372 13.32 7.53 1.92
N LEU A 373 12.90 6.97 0.80
CA LEU A 373 13.37 5.70 0.28
C LEU A 373 14.70 5.90 -0.45
N VAL A 374 15.77 5.31 0.07
CA VAL A 374 17.10 5.43 -0.56
C VAL A 374 17.20 4.43 -1.70
N VAL A 375 17.46 4.92 -2.91
CA VAL A 375 17.61 4.10 -4.12
C VAL A 375 19.10 3.97 -4.45
N THR A 376 19.60 2.74 -4.46
CA THR A 376 21.02 2.43 -4.71
C THR A 376 21.16 1.36 -5.80
N THR A 377 22.40 1.12 -6.23
CA THR A 377 22.77 0.01 -7.13
C THR A 377 23.57 -1.04 -6.37
N GLY A 378 23.40 -2.31 -6.73
CA GLY A 378 24.08 -3.45 -6.10
C GLY A 378 24.35 -4.57 -7.08
N GLU A 379 25.15 -5.56 -6.68
CA GLU A 379 25.43 -6.75 -7.50
C GLU A 379 24.16 -7.60 -7.65
N VAL A 380 23.76 -7.86 -8.89
CA VAL A 380 22.57 -8.68 -9.20
C VAL A 380 22.99 -10.16 -9.20
N LEU A 381 22.66 -10.88 -8.12
CA LEU A 381 22.95 -12.33 -7.99
C LEU A 381 22.19 -13.21 -9.03
N HIS A 382 21.10 -12.70 -9.63
CA HIS A 382 20.20 -13.47 -10.52
C HIS A 382 19.74 -12.72 -11.78
N TYR A 383 20.68 -12.14 -12.54
CA TYR A 383 20.42 -11.60 -13.88
C TYR A 383 20.48 -12.75 -14.90
N PRO A 384 19.45 -13.01 -15.75
CA PRO A 384 18.61 -12.06 -16.52
C PRO A 384 17.14 -11.96 -16.09
N ASN A 385 16.76 -12.54 -14.95
CA ASN A 385 15.37 -12.60 -14.49
C ASN A 385 15.17 -11.88 -13.16
N PRO A 386 15.24 -10.54 -13.09
CA PRO A 386 14.59 -9.86 -11.98
C PRO A 386 13.08 -10.18 -12.01
N PRO A 387 12.43 -10.29 -10.84
CA PRO A 387 12.88 -9.66 -9.62
C PRO A 387 13.42 -10.60 -8.48
N SER A 388 14.55 -10.25 -7.81
CA SER A 388 14.69 -10.16 -6.31
C SER A 388 13.36 -9.91 -5.57
N PRO A 389 13.22 -10.43 -4.35
CA PRO A 389 12.03 -10.29 -3.54
C PRO A 389 11.40 -8.90 -3.42
N THR A 390 12.12 -7.83 -3.11
CA THR A 390 11.50 -6.61 -2.53
C THR A 390 10.37 -5.97 -3.37
N VAL A 391 9.21 -5.73 -2.75
CA VAL A 391 8.07 -4.99 -3.34
C VAL A 391 7.80 -3.72 -2.57
N LEU A 392 7.72 -2.61 -3.30
CA LEU A 392 7.38 -1.32 -2.73
C LEU A 392 5.86 -1.13 -2.77
N ARG A 393 5.22 -0.98 -1.61
CA ARG A 393 3.81 -0.57 -1.52
C ARG A 393 3.72 0.93 -1.32
N VAL A 394 2.95 1.58 -2.18
CA VAL A 394 2.65 3.02 -2.13
C VAL A 394 1.14 3.24 -2.14
N GLU A 395 0.70 4.34 -1.54
CA GLU A 395 -0.71 4.69 -1.45
C GLU A 395 -1.04 5.86 -2.40
N ARG A 396 -2.17 5.78 -3.11
CA ARG A 396 -2.63 6.86 -3.98
C ARG A 396 -2.96 8.11 -3.16
N GLY A 397 -2.52 9.28 -3.65
CA GLY A 397 -2.67 10.56 -2.97
C GLY A 397 -1.60 10.83 -1.91
N VAL A 398 -0.79 9.85 -1.55
CA VAL A 398 0.26 9.97 -0.54
C VAL A 398 1.61 10.26 -1.22
N PRO A 399 2.29 11.38 -0.89
CA PRO A 399 3.58 11.70 -1.48
C PRO A 399 4.67 10.75 -0.98
N VAL A 400 5.37 10.12 -1.92
CA VAL A 400 6.52 9.24 -1.68
C VAL A 400 7.80 9.97 -2.09
N LYS A 401 8.78 10.00 -1.19
CA LYS A 401 10.09 10.61 -1.45
C LYS A 401 11.14 9.53 -1.74
N PHE A 402 11.78 9.62 -2.89
CA PHE A 402 12.93 8.81 -3.27
C PHE A 402 14.20 9.65 -3.22
N LEU A 403 15.26 9.08 -2.65
CA LEU A 403 16.59 9.66 -2.59
C LEU A 403 17.54 8.81 -3.43
N VAL A 404 17.77 9.22 -4.68
CA VAL A 404 18.52 8.46 -5.68
C VAL A 404 20.03 8.64 -5.46
N GLN A 405 20.71 7.52 -5.24
CA GLN A 405 22.15 7.37 -4.97
C GLN A 405 22.75 6.25 -5.85
N ALA A 406 22.15 6.02 -7.02
CA ALA A 406 22.43 4.87 -7.88
C ALA A 406 23.65 5.03 -8.82
N GLY A 407 24.16 6.24 -8.99
CA GLY A 407 25.21 6.57 -9.97
C GLY A 407 24.72 7.52 -11.05
N HIS A 408 25.64 7.99 -11.89
CA HIS A 408 25.34 8.89 -13.01
C HIS A 408 24.71 8.18 -14.21
N ASP A 409 24.91 6.86 -14.37
CA ASP A 409 24.36 6.10 -15.50
C ASP A 409 23.06 5.35 -15.13
N VAL A 410 22.45 5.71 -14.01
CA VAL A 410 21.25 5.07 -13.48
C VAL A 410 20.24 6.13 -13.06
N ALA A 411 19.44 6.57 -14.05
CA ALA A 411 18.36 7.51 -13.85
C ALA A 411 17.06 6.77 -13.48
N LEU A 412 16.49 7.09 -12.33
CA LEU A 412 15.29 6.43 -11.81
C LEU A 412 14.02 6.94 -12.51
N TYR A 413 13.15 6.02 -12.92
CA TYR A 413 11.80 6.38 -13.34
C TYR A 413 10.78 5.30 -12.99
N ILE A 414 9.51 5.69 -12.96
CA ILE A 414 8.37 4.82 -12.65
C ILE A 414 7.54 4.64 -13.91
N THR A 415 7.33 3.40 -14.33
CA THR A 415 6.75 3.04 -15.63
C THR A 415 5.78 1.87 -15.52
N SER A 416 4.89 1.73 -16.50
CA SER A 416 4.08 0.52 -16.69
C SER A 416 4.86 -0.64 -17.29
N ASP A 417 6.07 -0.41 -17.81
CA ASP A 417 6.89 -1.44 -18.45
C ASP A 417 7.74 -2.21 -17.42
N SER A 418 7.62 -3.55 -17.45
CA SER A 418 8.40 -4.45 -16.60
C SER A 418 9.85 -4.64 -17.05
N LEU A 419 10.19 -4.21 -18.27
CA LEU A 419 11.56 -4.24 -18.81
C LEU A 419 12.34 -2.97 -18.48
N GLY A 420 11.72 -1.79 -18.53
CA GLY A 420 12.45 -0.53 -18.37
C GLY A 420 13.36 -0.20 -19.57
N GLY A 421 14.38 0.64 -19.33
CA GLY A 421 15.42 0.95 -20.32
C GLY A 421 14.96 1.77 -21.53
N ASN A 422 13.94 2.62 -21.36
CA ASN A 422 13.33 3.44 -22.42
C ASN A 422 12.71 2.59 -23.54
N ALA A 423 11.43 2.27 -23.38
CA ALA A 423 10.67 1.40 -24.28
C ALA A 423 10.67 1.87 -25.74
N THR A 424 10.82 3.18 -25.98
CA THR A 424 10.86 3.78 -27.33
C THR A 424 12.03 3.21 -28.15
N LEU A 425 13.17 2.93 -27.52
CA LEU A 425 14.35 2.36 -28.18
C LEU A 425 14.09 0.93 -28.68
N ARG A 426 13.10 0.24 -28.10
CA ARG A 426 12.68 -1.11 -28.46
C ARG A 426 11.42 -1.15 -29.34
N ASN A 427 11.01 -0.03 -29.94
CA ASN A 427 9.74 0.09 -30.69
C ASN A 427 8.49 -0.27 -29.85
N ALA A 428 8.54 -0.08 -28.53
CA ALA A 428 7.44 -0.29 -27.61
C ALA A 428 6.95 1.04 -27.02
N THR A 429 5.73 1.07 -26.52
CA THR A 429 5.14 2.22 -25.84
C THR A 429 5.09 1.97 -24.34
N GLU A 430 5.51 2.93 -23.54
CA GLU A 430 5.37 2.90 -22.08
C GLU A 430 4.74 4.18 -21.55
N THR A 431 4.14 4.10 -20.36
CA THR A 431 3.63 5.27 -19.64
C THR A 431 4.57 5.56 -18.48
N ILE A 432 5.11 6.78 -18.44
CA ILE A 432 5.97 7.25 -17.34
C ILE A 432 5.09 7.97 -16.31
N TYR A 433 5.10 7.50 -15.07
CA TYR A 433 4.34 8.06 -13.95
C TYR A 433 5.16 9.04 -13.09
N SER A 434 6.49 8.89 -13.07
CA SER A 434 7.40 9.80 -12.37
C SER A 434 8.85 9.54 -12.76
N GLY A 435 9.74 10.49 -12.44
CA GLY A 435 11.16 10.42 -12.78
C GLY A 435 11.44 10.64 -14.26
N GLY A 436 12.68 10.39 -14.66
CA GLY A 436 13.17 10.75 -15.98
C GLY A 436 14.70 10.81 -16.03
N PRO A 437 15.29 11.27 -17.14
CA PRO A 437 16.74 11.39 -17.31
C PRO A 437 17.44 12.18 -16.21
N GLU A 438 16.74 13.14 -15.61
CA GLU A 438 17.24 14.02 -14.54
C GLU A 438 17.31 13.38 -13.16
N ALA A 439 16.65 12.23 -12.95
CA ALA A 439 16.56 11.55 -11.68
C ALA A 439 17.75 10.61 -11.42
N GLU A 440 18.96 11.12 -11.66
CA GLU A 440 20.24 10.46 -11.41
C GLU A 440 20.97 11.12 -10.22
N GLY A 441 21.66 10.34 -9.39
CA GLY A 441 22.31 10.86 -8.19
C GLY A 441 23.33 9.92 -7.59
N VAL A 442 24.25 10.46 -6.80
CA VAL A 442 25.35 9.72 -6.14
C VAL A 442 25.28 9.91 -4.62
N VAL A 443 25.93 9.04 -3.85
CA VAL A 443 25.94 9.12 -2.37
C VAL A 443 26.36 10.51 -1.85
N ALA A 444 27.31 11.18 -2.53
CA ALA A 444 27.78 12.51 -2.15
C ALA A 444 26.82 13.65 -2.52
N ASN A 445 25.96 13.45 -3.53
CA ASN A 445 24.98 14.42 -4.00
C ASN A 445 23.74 13.67 -4.52
N PRO A 446 22.87 13.21 -3.60
CA PRO A 446 21.70 12.44 -3.98
C PRO A 446 20.67 13.31 -4.69
N HIS A 447 19.93 12.71 -5.63
CA HIS A 447 18.79 13.37 -6.26
C HIS A 447 17.50 13.06 -5.50
N GLU A 448 16.70 14.08 -5.21
CA GLU A 448 15.40 13.90 -4.56
C GLU A 448 14.28 13.89 -5.59
N LEU A 449 13.59 12.75 -5.72
CA LEU A 449 12.40 12.59 -6.55
C LEU A 449 11.18 12.43 -5.65
N ILE A 450 10.15 13.25 -5.87
CA ILE A 450 8.86 13.13 -5.16
C ILE A 450 7.81 12.66 -6.14
N TRP A 451 7.16 11.55 -5.80
CA TRP A 451 6.07 10.99 -6.59
C TRP A 451 4.79 10.94 -5.77
N VAL A 452 3.68 11.40 -6.35
CA VAL A 452 2.34 11.26 -5.77
C VAL A 452 1.54 10.38 -6.72
N PRO A 453 1.36 9.08 -6.42
CA PRO A 453 0.55 8.20 -7.25
C PRO A 453 -0.87 8.73 -7.32
N ASP A 454 -1.40 8.91 -8.52
CA ASP A 454 -2.74 9.42 -8.75
C ASP A 454 -3.72 8.28 -9.05
N ARG A 455 -4.99 8.62 -9.29
CA ARG A 455 -6.03 7.65 -9.66
C ARG A 455 -5.80 6.97 -11.02
N ASN A 456 -4.98 7.56 -11.89
CA ASN A 456 -4.67 7.03 -13.23
C ASN A 456 -3.48 6.06 -13.18
N THR A 457 -2.74 6.06 -12.08
CA THR A 457 -1.66 5.12 -11.82
C THR A 457 -2.28 3.73 -11.60
N PRO A 458 -1.92 2.69 -12.38
CA PRO A 458 -2.40 1.33 -12.20
C PRO A 458 -2.04 0.75 -10.84
N ASP A 459 -2.75 -0.30 -10.41
CA ASP A 459 -2.47 -1.00 -9.14
C ASP A 459 -1.07 -1.65 -9.10
N GLN A 460 -0.45 -1.81 -10.28
CA GLN A 460 0.89 -2.35 -10.44
C GLN A 460 1.66 -1.51 -11.46
N VAL A 461 2.80 -0.98 -11.02
CA VAL A 461 3.80 -0.31 -11.86
C VAL A 461 5.19 -0.83 -11.49
N TYR A 462 6.22 -0.35 -12.16
CA TYR A 462 7.61 -0.72 -11.90
C TYR A 462 8.44 0.53 -11.74
N TYR A 463 9.42 0.51 -10.86
CA TYR A 463 10.51 1.49 -10.92
C TYR A 463 11.68 0.85 -11.64
N GLN A 464 12.36 1.59 -12.51
CA GLN A 464 13.39 1.07 -13.41
C GLN A 464 14.50 2.11 -13.60
N SER A 465 15.61 1.68 -14.24
CA SER A 465 16.58 2.60 -14.84
C SER A 465 16.11 2.99 -16.23
N LEU A 466 16.17 4.29 -16.56
CA LEU A 466 15.82 4.78 -17.88
C LEU A 466 16.80 4.31 -18.97
N TYR A 467 18.07 4.10 -18.61
CA TYR A 467 19.14 3.76 -19.56
C TYR A 467 19.41 2.27 -19.66
N GLN A 468 18.99 1.49 -18.67
CA GLN A 468 19.32 0.07 -18.55
C GLN A 468 18.07 -0.75 -18.26
N GLU A 469 17.87 -1.80 -19.03
CA GLU A 469 16.73 -2.70 -18.87
C GLU A 469 16.90 -3.60 -17.63
N LYS A 470 15.78 -3.94 -16.98
CA LYS A 470 15.67 -4.90 -15.89
C LYS A 470 16.49 -4.54 -14.64
N MET A 471 16.58 -3.24 -14.34
CA MET A 471 17.36 -2.69 -13.20
C MET A 471 16.55 -2.40 -11.94
N GLY A 472 15.22 -2.46 -12.00
CA GLY A 472 14.37 -2.14 -10.86
C GLY A 472 13.19 -3.12 -10.65
N TRP A 473 12.25 -2.71 -9.79
CA TRP A 473 11.40 -3.61 -9.03
C TRP A 473 9.92 -3.25 -9.11
N LYS A 474 9.05 -4.16 -8.67
CA LYS A 474 7.59 -4.00 -8.69
C LYS A 474 7.15 -3.01 -7.60
N VAL A 475 6.22 -2.14 -7.98
CA VAL A 475 5.52 -1.22 -7.09
C VAL A 475 4.05 -1.60 -7.05
N GLN A 476 3.53 -1.87 -5.86
CA GLN A 476 2.11 -2.08 -5.63
C GLN A 476 1.47 -0.76 -5.20
N VAL A 477 0.53 -0.28 -6.00
CA VAL A 477 -0.21 0.95 -5.73
C VAL A 477 -1.57 0.58 -5.14
N VAL A 478 -1.82 1.03 -3.91
CA VAL A 478 -3.09 0.78 -3.21
C VAL A 478 -3.87 2.09 -3.05
N ASP A 479 -5.19 1.99 -2.91
CA ASP A 479 -6.02 3.17 -2.66
C ASP A 479 -5.80 3.67 -1.22
N GLY A 480 -5.45 4.95 -1.05
CA GLY A 480 -5.38 5.62 0.25
C GLY A 480 -6.77 5.96 0.80
N ALA A 481 -6.85 6.55 2.00
CA ALA A 481 -8.14 6.99 2.54
C ALA A 481 -8.73 8.10 1.66
N LEU A 482 -10.07 8.15 1.51
CA LEU A 482 -10.76 9.17 0.70
C LEU A 482 -10.41 10.62 1.12
N SER A 483 -10.02 10.83 2.38
CA SER A 483 -9.55 12.12 2.89
C SER A 483 -8.23 12.57 2.27
N ASP A 484 -7.39 11.62 1.87
CA ASP A 484 -6.04 11.86 1.38
C ASP A 484 -6.07 12.10 -0.14
N MET A 485 -7.13 11.61 -0.81
CA MET A 485 -7.37 11.78 -2.23
C MET A 485 -8.24 13.02 -2.59
N TYR A 486 -9.07 13.51 -1.65
CA TYR A 486 -10.09 14.52 -1.94
C TYR A 486 -10.19 15.64 -0.89
N ASN A 487 -10.60 16.84 -1.32
CA ASN A 487 -11.17 17.80 -0.38
C ASN A 487 -12.42 17.18 0.24
N ASN A 488 -12.64 17.38 1.53
CA ASN A 488 -13.75 16.74 2.23
C ASN A 488 -14.53 17.74 3.08
N MET A 489 -15.81 17.46 3.26
CA MET A 489 -16.67 18.16 4.20
C MET A 489 -17.75 17.22 4.72
N LEU A 490 -18.03 17.34 6.01
CA LEU A 490 -19.12 16.62 6.64
C LEU A 490 -20.44 17.39 6.41
N LEU A 491 -21.48 16.71 5.94
CA LEU A 491 -22.79 17.34 5.76
C LEU A 491 -23.46 17.60 7.13
N ASP A 492 -24.34 18.61 7.23
CA ASP A 492 -24.86 19.28 8.45
C ASP A 492 -25.51 18.37 9.52
N ASP A 493 -25.65 17.07 9.25
CA ASP A 493 -26.14 16.04 10.18
C ASP A 493 -25.07 15.03 10.63
N GLN A 494 -23.83 15.19 10.16
CA GLN A 494 -22.68 14.33 10.45
C GLN A 494 -22.82 12.87 10.00
N GLN A 495 -23.74 12.56 9.08
CA GLN A 495 -23.99 11.17 8.65
C GLN A 495 -23.42 10.81 7.29
N VAL A 496 -23.02 11.79 6.49
CA VAL A 496 -22.40 11.57 5.18
C VAL A 496 -21.23 12.55 5.04
N THR A 497 -20.08 12.03 4.64
CA THR A 497 -18.92 12.84 4.25
C THR A 497 -18.94 13.02 2.75
N PHE A 498 -18.93 14.26 2.30
CA PHE A 498 -18.91 14.67 0.91
C PHE A 498 -17.47 15.05 0.53
N PHE A 499 -16.97 14.44 -0.54
CA PHE A 499 -15.62 14.57 -1.03
C PHE A 499 -15.65 15.11 -2.47
N TRP A 500 -14.72 16.00 -2.81
CA TRP A 500 -14.59 16.45 -4.18
C TRP A 500 -13.17 16.87 -4.57
N THR A 501 -12.88 16.79 -5.87
CA THR A 501 -11.73 17.44 -6.49
C THR A 501 -12.17 18.13 -7.77
N LEU A 502 -11.64 19.33 -7.99
CA LEU A 502 -11.90 20.11 -9.19
C LEU A 502 -10.76 19.88 -10.19
N SER A 503 -11.13 19.76 -11.46
CA SER A 503 -10.24 19.88 -12.62
C SER A 503 -10.72 21.05 -13.48
N GLU A 504 -10.03 21.35 -14.59
CA GLU A 504 -10.39 22.49 -15.44
C GLU A 504 -11.86 22.47 -15.90
N ASP A 505 -12.35 21.32 -16.38
CA ASP A 505 -13.70 21.18 -16.95
C ASP A 505 -14.61 20.16 -16.23
N SER A 506 -14.12 19.51 -15.16
CA SER A 506 -14.85 18.44 -14.47
C SER A 506 -14.72 18.51 -12.96
N ILE A 507 -15.67 17.90 -12.28
CA ILE A 507 -15.65 17.67 -10.83
C ILE A 507 -15.71 16.16 -10.58
N THR A 508 -14.80 15.68 -9.75
CA THR A 508 -14.86 14.32 -9.18
C THR A 508 -15.51 14.42 -7.82
N ILE A 509 -16.45 13.54 -7.54
CA ILE A 509 -17.26 13.55 -6.33
C ILE A 509 -17.24 12.15 -5.72
N ALA A 510 -16.97 12.08 -4.43
CA ALA A 510 -17.20 10.90 -3.63
C ALA A 510 -18.13 11.25 -2.46
N ALA A 511 -18.97 10.30 -2.05
CA ALA A 511 -19.79 10.43 -0.86
C ALA A 511 -19.76 9.12 -0.09
N ARG A 512 -19.46 9.20 1.21
CA ARG A 512 -19.39 8.05 2.10
C ARG A 512 -20.36 8.23 3.25
N GLY A 513 -21.21 7.25 3.48
CA GLY A 513 -22.05 7.19 4.68
C GLY A 513 -21.21 6.97 5.94
N VAL A 514 -21.72 7.36 7.10
CA VAL A 514 -21.13 7.03 8.41
C VAL A 514 -21.81 5.82 9.03
N LYS A 515 -23.02 5.48 8.55
CA LYS A 515 -23.84 4.37 9.04
C LYS A 515 -24.18 3.40 7.92
N LYS A 516 -24.53 2.17 8.32
CA LYS A 516 -24.97 1.14 7.39
C LYS A 516 -26.24 1.58 6.66
N SER A 517 -26.28 1.37 5.36
CA SER A 517 -27.42 1.71 4.50
C SER A 517 -27.47 0.78 3.29
N GLY A 518 -28.66 0.59 2.73
CA GLY A 518 -28.82 -0.18 1.48
C GLY A 518 -28.58 0.67 0.24
N TYR A 519 -28.72 1.99 0.36
CA TYR A 519 -28.30 2.94 -0.66
C TYR A 519 -27.92 4.29 -0.02
N LEU A 520 -27.07 5.02 -0.74
CA LEU A 520 -26.70 6.40 -0.44
C LEU A 520 -27.06 7.28 -1.64
N ALA A 521 -27.70 8.41 -1.38
CA ALA A 521 -28.04 9.41 -2.37
C ALA A 521 -27.49 10.78 -1.98
N ILE A 522 -26.93 11.48 -2.96
CA ILE A 522 -26.58 12.90 -2.87
C ILE A 522 -27.39 13.69 -3.89
N GLY A 523 -27.85 14.88 -3.52
CA GLY A 523 -28.73 15.71 -4.34
C GLY A 523 -28.22 17.14 -4.46
N PHE A 524 -28.21 17.69 -5.67
CA PHE A 524 -27.91 19.10 -5.92
C PHE A 524 -29.19 19.90 -6.05
N GLY A 525 -29.44 20.79 -5.09
CA GLY A 525 -30.68 21.58 -5.03
C GLY A 525 -31.00 22.10 -3.63
N ASN A 526 -32.14 22.80 -3.51
CA ASN A 526 -32.58 23.40 -2.24
C ASN A 526 -33.27 22.39 -1.29
N GLY A 527 -33.40 21.13 -1.69
CA GLY A 527 -34.19 20.09 -1.01
C GLY A 527 -34.41 18.90 -1.94
N MET A 528 -35.35 18.01 -1.62
CA MET A 528 -35.68 16.87 -2.48
C MET A 528 -36.34 17.30 -3.80
N VAL A 529 -37.31 18.20 -3.75
CA VAL A 529 -38.04 18.68 -4.94
C VAL A 529 -37.20 19.71 -5.69
N ASN A 530 -37.19 19.61 -7.02
CA ASN A 530 -36.35 20.37 -7.94
C ASN A 530 -34.84 20.17 -7.70
N SER A 531 -34.44 18.91 -7.58
CA SER A 531 -33.04 18.54 -7.37
C SER A 531 -32.58 17.43 -8.30
N TYR A 532 -31.28 17.44 -8.58
CA TYR A 532 -30.60 16.37 -9.30
C TYR A 532 -29.99 15.41 -8.30
N ALA A 533 -30.42 14.15 -8.32
CA ALA A 533 -29.98 13.14 -7.38
C ALA A 533 -29.07 12.10 -8.04
N TYR A 534 -28.03 11.69 -7.32
CA TYR A 534 -27.12 10.59 -7.67
C TYR A 534 -27.30 9.53 -6.60
N VAL A 535 -27.69 8.33 -7.00
CA VAL A 535 -28.06 7.27 -6.06
C VAL A 535 -27.18 6.05 -6.30
N GLY A 536 -26.39 5.68 -5.28
CA GLY A 536 -25.51 4.52 -5.29
C GLY A 536 -26.02 3.39 -4.39
N TRP A 537 -26.01 2.16 -4.88
CA TRP A 537 -26.40 0.96 -4.13
C TRP A 537 -25.67 -0.29 -4.62
N ILE A 538 -25.72 -1.37 -3.83
CA ILE A 538 -25.23 -2.68 -4.23
C ILE A 538 -26.41 -3.53 -4.70
N GLY A 539 -26.33 -4.04 -5.94
CA GLY A 539 -27.36 -4.93 -6.51
C GLY A 539 -27.30 -6.33 -5.90
N ASP A 540 -28.33 -7.15 -6.17
CA ASP A 540 -28.44 -8.51 -5.60
C ASP A 540 -27.30 -9.44 -6.07
N THR A 541 -26.56 -9.08 -7.14
CA THR A 541 -25.38 -9.78 -7.65
C THR A 541 -24.06 -9.32 -7.01
N GLY A 542 -24.10 -8.40 -6.03
CA GLY A 542 -22.92 -7.81 -5.38
C GLY A 542 -22.24 -6.69 -6.19
N LYS A 543 -22.73 -6.38 -7.40
CA LYS A 543 -22.21 -5.29 -8.23
C LYS A 543 -22.70 -3.93 -7.71
N GLY A 544 -21.83 -2.95 -7.63
CA GLY A 544 -22.19 -1.57 -7.33
C GLY A 544 -22.83 -0.87 -8.52
N HIS A 545 -23.91 -0.13 -8.27
CA HIS A 545 -24.65 0.67 -9.23
C HIS A 545 -24.66 2.14 -8.82
N LEU A 546 -24.72 3.04 -9.80
CA LEU A 546 -24.91 4.47 -9.60
C LEU A 546 -25.77 5.02 -10.74
N ASN A 547 -26.96 5.54 -10.41
CA ASN A 547 -27.86 6.15 -11.38
C ASN A 547 -28.17 7.61 -11.02
N THR A 548 -28.52 8.39 -12.03
CA THR A 548 -28.87 9.81 -11.90
C THR A 548 -30.35 10.05 -12.12
N TYR A 549 -30.93 11.00 -11.38
CA TYR A 549 -32.35 11.31 -11.41
C TYR A 549 -32.62 12.81 -11.30
N TRP A 550 -33.70 13.27 -11.92
CA TRP A 550 -34.32 14.57 -11.69
C TRP A 550 -35.60 14.39 -10.88
N ILE A 551 -35.75 15.15 -9.80
CA ILE A 551 -36.88 15.01 -8.89
C ILE A 551 -37.75 16.27 -8.97
N ASP A 552 -38.99 16.13 -9.44
CA ASP A 552 -39.96 17.25 -9.54
C ASP A 552 -41.11 17.16 -8.50
N GLY A 553 -41.07 16.17 -7.61
CA GLY A 553 -42.09 15.91 -6.60
C GLY A 553 -41.67 14.82 -5.61
N LYS A 554 -42.52 14.53 -4.62
CA LYS A 554 -42.18 13.61 -3.51
C LYS A 554 -42.64 12.16 -3.70
N ARG A 555 -43.40 11.88 -4.75
CA ARG A 555 -43.90 10.52 -5.04
C ARG A 555 -42.95 9.79 -5.98
N PRO A 556 -42.90 8.45 -6.00
CA PRO A 556 -42.04 7.70 -6.93
C PRO A 556 -42.23 8.07 -8.41
N LEU A 557 -43.46 8.42 -8.82
CA LEU A 557 -43.80 8.88 -10.17
C LEU A 557 -43.14 10.22 -10.57
N ASN A 558 -42.58 10.94 -9.62
CA ASN A 558 -41.94 12.25 -9.79
C ASN A 558 -40.41 12.18 -9.78
N ILE A 559 -39.86 10.96 -9.82
CA ILE A 559 -38.42 10.71 -9.88
C ILE A 559 -38.13 10.21 -11.30
N HIS A 560 -37.53 11.06 -12.10
CA HIS A 560 -37.28 10.80 -13.52
C HIS A 560 -35.81 10.44 -13.72
N PRO A 561 -35.47 9.27 -14.29
CA PRO A 561 -34.08 8.94 -14.59
C PRO A 561 -33.49 9.93 -15.60
N THR A 562 -32.27 10.37 -15.35
CA THR A 562 -31.50 11.23 -16.25
C THR A 562 -30.31 10.47 -16.82
N ASN A 563 -29.74 10.95 -17.93
CA ASN A 563 -28.55 10.36 -18.54
C ASN A 563 -27.42 11.41 -18.61
N GLU A 564 -26.57 11.44 -17.59
CA GLU A 564 -25.37 12.27 -17.54
C GLU A 564 -24.12 11.48 -17.95
N ASN A 565 -23.15 12.14 -18.59
CA ASN A 565 -21.89 11.53 -18.98
C ASN A 565 -20.96 11.38 -17.77
N LEU A 566 -21.22 10.35 -16.95
CA LEU A 566 -20.41 10.03 -15.79
C LEU A 566 -19.23 9.13 -16.18
N THR A 567 -18.04 9.44 -15.67
CA THR A 567 -16.84 8.60 -15.79
C THR A 567 -16.34 8.18 -14.41
N HIS A 568 -15.49 7.16 -14.33
CA HIS A 568 -14.93 6.67 -13.05
C HIS A 568 -16.00 6.30 -12.00
N VAL A 569 -17.11 5.72 -12.45
CA VAL A 569 -18.24 5.36 -11.58
C VAL A 569 -17.86 4.13 -10.73
N ARG A 570 -17.85 4.29 -9.41
CA ARG A 570 -17.64 3.23 -8.44
C ARG A 570 -18.69 3.35 -7.32
N CYS A 571 -19.24 2.21 -6.91
CA CYS A 571 -20.06 2.12 -5.70
C CYS A 571 -19.64 0.86 -4.94
N ARG A 572 -19.24 1.03 -3.68
CA ARG A 572 -18.76 -0.07 -2.82
C ARG A 572 -19.51 -0.06 -1.50
N SER A 573 -19.59 -1.23 -0.88
CA SER A 573 -20.09 -1.38 0.49
C SER A 573 -19.04 -2.05 1.35
N GLU A 574 -18.59 -1.35 2.39
CA GLU A 574 -17.64 -1.87 3.38
C GLU A 574 -18.35 -1.88 4.73
N ASP A 575 -18.44 -3.06 5.37
CA ASP A 575 -19.19 -3.26 6.61
C ASP A 575 -20.66 -2.79 6.58
N GLY A 576 -21.24 -2.69 5.38
CA GLY A 576 -22.59 -2.19 5.15
C GLY A 576 -22.68 -0.67 4.97
N ILE A 577 -21.56 0.05 5.02
CA ILE A 577 -21.46 1.49 4.72
C ILE A 577 -21.27 1.66 3.22
N ILE A 578 -22.14 2.45 2.58
CA ILE A 578 -22.05 2.72 1.14
C ILE A 578 -21.11 3.90 0.88
N THR A 579 -20.20 3.71 -0.07
CA THR A 579 -19.36 4.74 -0.67
C THR A 579 -19.65 4.78 -2.17
N LEU A 580 -20.00 5.95 -2.69
CA LEU A 580 -20.16 6.18 -4.13
C LEU A 580 -19.13 7.21 -4.60
N GLU A 581 -18.62 7.02 -5.81
CA GLU A 581 -17.59 7.84 -6.44
C GLU A 581 -17.89 7.95 -7.94
N PHE A 582 -17.77 9.15 -8.49
CA PHE A 582 -17.95 9.40 -9.92
C PHE A 582 -17.34 10.74 -10.33
N THR A 583 -17.03 10.88 -11.61
CA THR A 583 -16.59 12.13 -12.22
C THR A 583 -17.66 12.62 -13.20
N ARG A 584 -17.97 13.91 -13.15
CA ARG A 584 -18.91 14.56 -14.09
C ARG A 584 -18.36 15.88 -14.62
N PRO A 585 -18.74 16.30 -15.85
CA PRO A 585 -18.38 17.62 -16.35
C PRO A 585 -19.04 18.72 -15.50
N LEU A 586 -18.39 19.88 -15.38
CA LEU A 586 -18.97 21.06 -14.71
C LEU A 586 -20.21 21.55 -15.47
N LYS A 587 -20.14 21.51 -16.80
CA LYS A 587 -21.24 21.84 -17.72
C LYS A 587 -21.60 20.63 -18.60
N PRO A 588 -22.83 20.10 -18.52
CA PRO A 588 -23.28 19.01 -19.38
C PRO A 588 -23.22 19.38 -20.88
N SER A 589 -22.75 18.45 -21.71
CA SER A 589 -22.72 18.62 -23.17
C SER A 589 -24.07 18.23 -23.78
N CYS A 590 -24.92 19.21 -24.07
CA CYS A 590 -26.27 18.98 -24.60
C CYS A 590 -26.52 19.70 -25.92
N ASN A 591 -27.14 18.99 -26.87
CA ASN A 591 -27.56 19.53 -28.17
C ASN A 591 -28.98 20.16 -28.14
N GLN A 592 -29.76 19.91 -27.09
CA GLN A 592 -31.15 20.40 -26.93
C GLN A 592 -31.36 20.90 -25.50
N ASN A 593 -31.83 22.15 -25.34
CA ASN A 593 -31.99 22.84 -24.05
C ASN A 593 -33.18 22.35 -23.19
N ASP A 594 -34.02 21.45 -23.70
CA ASP A 594 -35.27 21.04 -23.04
C ASP A 594 -35.12 19.85 -22.09
N LYS A 595 -33.99 19.13 -22.12
CA LYS A 595 -33.77 18.01 -21.20
C LYS A 595 -33.38 18.50 -19.79
N PRO A 596 -33.94 17.94 -18.71
CA PRO A 596 -33.67 18.39 -17.34
C PRO A 596 -32.18 18.35 -16.99
N GLU A 597 -31.45 17.31 -17.36
CA GLU A 597 -30.03 17.12 -17.05
C GLU A 597 -29.13 18.26 -17.58
N CYS A 598 -29.52 18.92 -18.66
CA CYS A 598 -28.76 20.01 -19.27
C CYS A 598 -28.71 21.29 -18.41
N LYS A 599 -29.63 21.40 -17.44
CA LYS A 599 -29.69 22.52 -16.49
C LYS A 599 -28.91 22.23 -15.19
N ASN A 600 -28.33 21.03 -15.04
CA ASN A 600 -27.49 20.65 -13.90
C ASN A 600 -26.06 21.21 -14.05
N ILE A 601 -25.92 22.52 -14.07
CA ILE A 601 -24.63 23.22 -14.20
C ILE A 601 -24.04 23.41 -12.80
N VAL A 602 -22.77 23.03 -12.64
CA VAL A 602 -22.01 23.28 -11.42
C VAL A 602 -20.99 24.37 -11.71
N ASP A 603 -21.18 25.54 -11.09
CA ASP A 603 -20.22 26.65 -11.11
C ASP A 603 -19.38 26.60 -9.83
N PRO A 604 -18.05 26.30 -9.92
CA PRO A 604 -17.17 26.21 -8.76
C PRO A 604 -17.05 27.49 -7.93
N THR A 605 -17.40 28.65 -8.50
CA THR A 605 -17.32 29.95 -7.83
C THR A 605 -18.55 30.26 -6.96
N THR A 606 -19.65 29.51 -7.16
CA THR A 606 -20.88 29.67 -6.39
C THR A 606 -21.02 28.54 -5.37
N PRO A 607 -21.63 28.78 -4.19
CA PRO A 607 -21.87 27.71 -3.22
C PRO A 607 -22.80 26.63 -3.79
N LEU A 608 -22.28 25.39 -3.90
CA LEU A 608 -23.07 24.24 -4.33
C LEU A 608 -23.95 23.78 -3.17
N LYS A 609 -25.26 23.69 -3.41
CA LYS A 609 -26.22 23.22 -2.40
C LYS A 609 -26.37 21.71 -2.48
N VAL A 610 -25.85 21.02 -1.47
CA VAL A 610 -25.82 19.56 -1.39
C VAL A 610 -26.79 19.06 -0.33
N THR A 611 -27.64 18.13 -0.72
CA THR A 611 -28.55 17.37 0.16
C THR A 611 -28.14 15.91 0.12
N ARG A 612 -28.54 15.14 1.14
CA ARG A 612 -28.34 13.68 1.15
C ARG A 612 -29.58 12.92 1.56
N ALA A 613 -29.62 11.65 1.19
CA ALA A 613 -30.59 10.69 1.68
C ALA A 613 -29.98 9.29 1.76
N MET A 614 -30.43 8.49 2.71
CA MET A 614 -30.05 7.08 2.88
C MET A 614 -31.31 6.26 3.14
N GLY A 615 -31.35 5.03 2.65
CA GLY A 615 -32.47 4.11 2.89
C GLY A 615 -32.05 2.65 2.87
N SER A 616 -33.03 1.75 2.96
CA SER A 616 -32.81 0.32 3.19
C SER A 616 -32.62 -0.51 1.91
N LYS A 617 -33.25 -0.13 0.79
CA LYS A 617 -33.07 -0.79 -0.51
C LYS A 617 -33.34 0.19 -1.65
N TRP A 618 -32.59 0.07 -2.74
CA TRP A 618 -32.87 0.76 -3.99
C TRP A 618 -33.02 -0.25 -5.14
N THR A 619 -33.96 0.02 -6.03
CA THR A 619 -34.21 -0.72 -7.27
C THR A 619 -34.58 0.27 -8.35
N ASP A 620 -34.00 0.17 -9.54
CA ASP A 620 -34.12 1.14 -10.63
C ASP A 620 -35.20 0.80 -11.67
N GLU A 621 -35.65 -0.45 -11.77
CA GLU A 621 -36.68 -0.85 -12.76
C GLU A 621 -38.09 -0.28 -12.45
N HIS A 622 -38.53 -0.32 -11.19
CA HIS A 622 -39.85 0.14 -10.77
C HIS A 622 -39.77 0.84 -9.40
N LEU A 623 -39.58 2.17 -9.43
CA LEU A 623 -39.54 2.99 -8.22
C LEU A 623 -40.87 2.87 -7.46
N SER A 624 -40.79 2.47 -6.19
CA SER A 624 -41.94 2.27 -5.31
C SER A 624 -41.68 2.86 -3.93
N GLU A 625 -42.63 2.71 -3.00
CA GLU A 625 -42.40 3.10 -1.59
C GLU A 625 -41.23 2.35 -0.94
N LYS A 626 -40.76 1.24 -1.52
CA LYS A 626 -39.55 0.54 -1.06
C LYS A 626 -38.26 1.34 -1.25
N ASN A 627 -38.25 2.33 -2.15
CA ASN A 627 -37.14 3.25 -2.38
C ASN A 627 -37.14 4.44 -1.40
N MET A 628 -38.05 4.45 -0.41
CA MET A 628 -38.15 5.54 0.54
C MET A 628 -36.91 5.60 1.43
N HIS A 629 -36.31 6.78 1.50
CA HIS A 629 -35.24 7.09 2.42
C HIS A 629 -35.70 6.96 3.88
N THR A 630 -34.84 6.42 4.74
CA THR A 630 -35.04 6.38 6.20
C THR A 630 -34.39 7.57 6.89
N VAL A 631 -33.36 8.16 6.27
CA VAL A 631 -32.62 9.28 6.84
C VAL A 631 -32.28 10.30 5.74
N THR A 632 -32.53 11.58 5.99
CA THR A 632 -32.42 12.65 4.99
C THR A 632 -31.89 13.94 5.58
N SER A 633 -31.37 14.84 4.74
CA SER A 633 -31.08 16.20 5.16
C SER A 633 -32.36 16.99 5.43
N GLU A 634 -32.37 17.78 6.51
CA GLU A 634 -33.45 18.74 6.79
C GLU A 634 -33.31 20.03 5.98
N ARG A 635 -32.06 20.44 5.72
CA ARG A 635 -31.69 21.60 4.90
C ARG A 635 -30.48 21.28 4.00
N PRO A 636 -30.34 21.93 2.83
CA PRO A 636 -29.17 21.77 1.98
C PRO A 636 -27.94 22.41 2.63
N VAL A 637 -26.80 21.72 2.51
CA VAL A 637 -25.50 22.23 2.93
C VAL A 637 -24.88 23.02 1.80
N GLN A 638 -24.42 24.24 2.07
CA GLN A 638 -23.72 25.07 1.09
C GLN A 638 -22.24 24.72 1.11
N VAL A 639 -21.72 24.19 -0.01
CA VAL A 639 -20.33 23.77 -0.18
C VAL A 639 -19.63 24.74 -1.14
N LEU A 640 -18.65 25.50 -0.64
CA LEU A 640 -17.82 26.34 -1.50
C LEU A 640 -16.66 25.52 -2.09
N LEU A 641 -16.84 25.05 -3.33
CA LEU A 641 -15.96 24.05 -3.95
C LEU A 641 -14.48 24.47 -4.06
N ILE A 642 -14.20 25.77 -4.18
CA ILE A 642 -12.82 26.29 -4.27
C ILE A 642 -12.15 26.42 -2.89
N ARG A 643 -12.91 26.65 -1.81
CA ARG A 643 -12.36 27.02 -0.49
C ARG A 643 -12.61 26.01 0.63
N GLY A 644 -13.39 24.95 0.38
CA GLY A 644 -13.63 23.89 1.37
C GLY A 644 -14.45 24.29 2.61
N SER A 645 -15.07 25.47 2.61
CA SER A 645 -15.77 26.02 3.79
C SER A 645 -17.29 25.91 3.65
N SER A 646 -17.98 25.47 4.72
CA SER A 646 -19.39 25.78 4.96
C SER A 646 -19.52 27.09 5.73
N GLU A 647 -20.70 27.73 5.66
CA GLU A 647 -21.06 28.92 6.43
C GLU A 647 -20.80 28.71 7.94
N ALA A 648 -19.61 29.09 8.42
CA ALA A 648 -19.33 29.36 9.83
C ALA A 648 -20.09 30.62 10.34
N GLU A 649 -21.01 31.18 9.55
CA GLU A 649 -21.72 32.43 9.83
C GLU A 649 -23.10 32.28 10.48
N GLN A 650 -23.60 31.06 10.74
CA GLN A 650 -24.86 30.87 11.50
C GLN A 650 -24.66 30.44 12.97
N GLY A 651 -23.41 30.31 13.43
CA GLY A 651 -23.08 30.04 14.84
C GLY A 651 -23.07 31.28 15.76
N LEU A 652 -23.39 32.47 15.26
CA LEU A 652 -23.41 33.72 16.04
C LEU A 652 -24.80 34.10 16.61
N GLN A 653 -25.78 33.20 16.53
CA GLN A 653 -27.07 33.34 17.22
C GLN A 653 -27.14 32.99 18.73
N PRO A 654 -26.05 32.86 19.54
CA PRO A 654 -26.21 32.84 21.01
C PRO A 654 -26.17 34.22 21.69
N VAL A 655 -25.95 35.34 20.99
CA VAL A 655 -25.75 36.65 21.67
C VAL A 655 -27.03 37.51 21.77
N LEU A 656 -28.04 37.24 20.94
CA LEU A 656 -29.32 37.99 20.98
C LEU A 656 -30.34 37.43 22.00
N ALA A 657 -30.12 36.23 22.53
CA ALA A 657 -30.98 35.61 23.54
C ALA A 657 -30.73 36.12 24.99
N VAL A 658 -29.65 36.87 25.23
CA VAL A 658 -29.29 37.35 26.59
C VAL A 658 -29.90 38.72 26.91
N HIS A 659 -30.39 39.47 25.92
CA HIS A 659 -30.98 40.80 26.14
C HIS A 659 -32.37 40.76 26.81
N GLY A 660 -33.02 39.60 26.84
CA GLY A 660 -34.31 39.39 27.50
C GLY A 660 -34.24 39.08 29.00
N TYR A 661 -33.06 38.73 29.54
CA TYR A 661 -32.93 38.22 30.91
C TYR A 661 -32.40 39.24 31.94
N LEU A 662 -31.98 40.43 31.50
CA LEU A 662 -31.32 41.45 32.34
C LEU A 662 -32.22 42.63 32.73
N LYS A 663 -33.52 42.38 32.98
CA LYS A 663 -34.43 43.40 33.52
C LYS A 663 -34.85 43.20 34.97
N HIS A 664 -34.33 42.19 35.67
CA HIS A 664 -34.77 41.84 37.04
C HIS A 664 -33.67 41.53 38.07
N VAL A 665 -32.39 41.83 37.80
CA VAL A 665 -31.32 41.52 38.76
C VAL A 665 -31.26 42.61 39.84
N LYS A 666 -31.85 42.31 41.02
CA LYS A 666 -31.68 43.10 42.26
C LYS A 666 -30.37 42.67 42.97
N GLY A 667 -29.61 43.63 43.50
CA GLY A 667 -28.40 43.38 44.31
C GLY A 667 -27.09 43.26 43.52
N ASP A 668 -26.06 42.65 44.11
CA ASP A 668 -24.71 42.51 43.53
C ASP A 668 -24.61 41.54 42.32
N GLY A 669 -25.75 41.00 41.82
CA GLY A 669 -25.77 40.06 40.69
C GLY A 669 -25.33 40.67 39.34
N TRP A 670 -25.52 41.98 39.13
CA TRP A 670 -24.99 42.67 37.93
C TRP A 670 -23.46 42.60 37.85
N TYR A 671 -22.78 42.65 39.01
CA TYR A 671 -21.32 42.60 39.08
C TYR A 671 -20.78 41.22 38.68
N GLN A 672 -21.43 40.15 39.13
CA GLN A 672 -21.07 38.78 38.75
C GLN A 672 -21.25 38.58 37.23
N ILE A 673 -22.37 39.03 36.66
CA ILE A 673 -22.62 38.92 35.23
C ILE A 673 -21.58 39.71 34.42
N HIS A 674 -21.22 40.92 34.87
CA HIS A 674 -20.16 41.71 34.25
C HIS A 674 -18.83 40.95 34.23
N ILE A 675 -18.44 40.33 35.34
CA ILE A 675 -17.21 39.54 35.44
C ILE A 675 -17.24 38.32 34.49
N TYR A 676 -18.34 37.56 34.47
CA TYR A 676 -18.45 36.38 33.59
C TYR A 676 -18.37 36.74 32.12
N LEU A 677 -19.01 37.83 31.69
CA LEU A 677 -18.95 38.32 30.31
C LEU A 677 -17.53 38.77 29.92
N GLN A 678 -16.77 39.36 30.84
CA GLN A 678 -15.38 39.75 30.58
C GLN A 678 -14.46 38.53 30.46
N TYR A 679 -14.61 37.54 31.33
CA TYR A 679 -13.83 36.30 31.25
C TYR A 679 -14.16 35.49 29.99
N SER A 680 -15.43 35.40 29.60
CA SER A 680 -15.81 34.71 28.35
C SER A 680 -15.26 35.44 27.12
N GLY A 681 -15.28 36.77 27.09
CA GLY A 681 -14.65 37.56 26.04
C GLY A 681 -13.14 37.31 25.92
N LEU A 682 -12.42 37.27 27.05
CA LEU A 682 -10.98 36.96 27.07
C LEU A 682 -10.68 35.54 26.59
N ALA A 683 -11.51 34.55 26.96
CA ALA A 683 -11.36 33.18 26.50
C ALA A 683 -11.53 33.05 24.98
N ILE A 684 -12.52 33.76 24.40
CA ILE A 684 -12.73 33.79 22.95
C ILE A 684 -11.53 34.42 22.23
N ILE A 685 -10.98 35.52 22.76
CA ILE A 685 -9.79 36.17 22.20
C ILE A 685 -8.58 35.22 22.25
N LEU A 686 -8.35 34.54 23.38
CA LEU A 686 -7.25 33.57 23.52
C LEU A 686 -7.39 32.42 22.52
N LEU A 687 -8.61 31.87 22.37
CA LEU A 687 -8.87 30.80 21.42
C LEU A 687 -8.62 31.26 19.97
N GLY A 688 -9.03 32.48 19.61
CA GLY A 688 -8.75 33.07 18.30
C GLY A 688 -7.25 33.22 18.03
N VAL A 689 -6.45 33.59 19.04
CA VAL A 689 -4.98 33.63 18.92
C VAL A 689 -4.40 32.24 18.75
N LEU A 690 -4.85 31.25 19.52
CA LEU A 690 -4.37 29.87 19.41
C LEU A 690 -4.66 29.28 18.02
N PHE A 691 -5.85 29.52 17.46
CA PHE A 691 -6.16 29.13 16.09
C PHE A 691 -5.24 29.81 15.08
N ALA A 692 -5.03 31.13 15.20
CA ALA A 692 -4.13 31.86 14.31
C ALA A 692 -2.68 31.32 14.37
N VAL A 693 -2.20 30.92 15.55
CA VAL A 693 -0.85 30.36 15.74
C VAL A 693 -0.73 28.96 15.17
N ALA A 694 -1.76 28.11 15.38
CA ALA A 694 -1.81 26.76 14.82
C ALA A 694 -1.83 26.80 13.28
N GLU A 695 -2.62 27.71 12.70
CA GLU A 695 -2.73 27.87 11.25
C GLU A 695 -1.45 28.44 10.62
N LEU A 696 -0.78 29.39 11.29
CA LEU A 696 0.45 30.02 10.79
C LEU A 696 1.74 29.26 11.14
N ARG A 697 1.65 28.10 11.81
CA ARG A 697 2.79 27.26 12.25
C ARG A 697 3.93 28.06 12.92
N GLY A 698 3.60 29.07 13.74
CA GLY A 698 4.59 29.89 14.45
C GLY A 698 4.03 31.18 15.07
N PHE A 699 4.71 31.72 16.10
CA PHE A 699 4.29 32.94 16.81
C PHE A 699 5.12 34.17 16.38
N TYR A 700 4.65 34.92 15.38
CA TYR A 700 5.38 36.07 14.82
C TYR A 700 4.92 37.40 15.45
N VAL A 701 5.70 37.95 16.38
CA VAL A 701 5.39 39.18 17.16
C VAL A 701 5.84 40.51 16.51
N ASN A 702 6.38 40.48 15.29
CA ASN A 702 6.94 41.68 14.65
C ASN A 702 5.88 42.64 14.08
N SER A 703 4.59 42.28 14.14
CA SER A 703 3.49 43.19 13.80
C SER A 703 3.01 43.92 15.06
N LEU A 704 2.70 45.22 14.93
CA LEU A 704 2.11 46.08 15.96
C LEU A 704 0.82 45.51 16.60
N HIS A 705 0.29 44.41 16.05
CA HIS A 705 -0.97 43.76 16.38
C HIS A 705 -0.91 42.73 17.53
N VAL A 706 0.27 42.35 18.03
CA VAL A 706 0.38 41.45 19.20
C VAL A 706 0.92 42.20 20.42
N LYS A 707 0.16 43.18 20.90
CA LYS A 707 0.35 43.77 22.24
C LYS A 707 -0.93 43.58 23.07
N LEU A 708 -1.21 42.32 23.41
CA LEU A 708 -2.32 41.87 24.27
C LEU A 708 -2.20 42.32 25.75
N VAL A 709 -1.37 43.33 26.05
CA VAL A 709 -1.04 43.70 27.42
C VAL A 709 -2.18 44.47 28.11
N PHE A 710 -3.06 45.14 27.37
CA PHE A 710 -4.11 45.99 27.97
C PHE A 710 -5.38 45.25 28.40
N ALA A 711 -5.74 44.15 27.74
CA ALA A 711 -6.99 43.43 28.03
C ALA A 711 -6.93 42.67 29.37
N SER A 712 -5.74 42.19 29.76
CA SER A 712 -5.49 41.49 31.02
C SER A 712 -5.52 42.39 32.26
N VAL A 713 -5.42 43.71 32.08
CA VAL A 713 -5.35 44.68 33.19
C VAL A 713 -6.70 44.87 33.88
N GLN A 714 -7.82 44.71 33.16
CA GLN A 714 -9.16 44.94 33.72
C GLN A 714 -9.62 43.90 34.74
N PRO A 715 -9.44 42.57 34.52
CA PRO A 715 -9.77 41.55 35.53
C PRO A 715 -8.91 41.67 36.78
N THR A 716 -7.61 41.95 36.65
CA THR A 716 -6.72 42.17 37.79
C THR A 716 -7.12 43.42 38.58
N ASN A 717 -7.50 44.49 37.89
CA ASN A 717 -8.01 45.71 38.54
C ASN A 717 -9.35 45.46 39.26
N ALA A 718 -10.22 44.59 38.74
CA ALA A 718 -11.46 44.16 39.39
C ALA A 718 -11.24 43.34 40.67
N TYR A 719 -10.16 42.55 40.72
CA TYR A 719 -9.77 41.82 41.93
C TYR A 719 -9.31 42.75 43.06
N LEU A 720 -8.64 43.86 42.73
CA LEU A 720 -8.13 44.85 43.68
C LEU A 720 -9.18 45.90 44.12
N ARG A 721 -10.47 45.60 43.90
CA ARG A 721 -11.59 46.51 44.17
C ARG A 721 -11.73 46.80 45.67
N PRO A 722 -11.74 48.08 46.09
CA PRO A 722 -12.01 48.45 47.49
C PRO A 722 -13.45 48.14 47.92
N GLU A 723 -13.65 47.83 49.20
CA GLU A 723 -14.95 47.47 49.79
C GLU A 723 -16.04 48.53 49.57
N LYS A 724 -17.31 48.09 49.60
CA LYS A 724 -18.48 48.96 49.38
C LYS A 724 -18.81 49.71 50.68
N PRO A 725 -18.96 51.05 50.63
CA PRO A 725 -19.43 51.79 51.79
C PRO A 725 -20.82 51.27 52.20
N ALA A 726 -21.10 51.26 53.50
CA ALA A 726 -22.42 50.89 54.01
C ALA A 726 -23.46 51.93 53.58
N ASN A 727 -24.74 51.56 53.56
CA ASN A 727 -25.83 52.43 53.08
C ASN A 727 -25.84 53.77 53.84
N GLY A 728 -25.52 54.87 53.15
CA GLY A 728 -25.54 56.22 53.70
C GLY A 728 -24.17 56.84 54.00
N GLU A 729 -23.07 56.10 53.81
CA GLU A 729 -21.71 56.62 53.95
C GLU A 729 -21.11 57.04 52.60
N ASP A 730 -20.29 58.11 52.61
CA ASP A 730 -19.54 58.56 51.43
C ASP A 730 -18.49 57.52 51.03
N ALA A 731 -18.33 57.31 49.71
CA ALA A 731 -17.34 56.38 49.19
C ALA A 731 -15.91 56.82 49.53
N SER A 732 -15.05 55.88 49.95
CA SER A 732 -13.65 56.19 50.24
C SER A 732 -12.94 56.76 49.00
N THR A 733 -11.99 57.68 49.21
CA THR A 733 -11.21 58.31 48.11
C THR A 733 -10.55 57.26 47.22
N LYS A 734 -10.09 56.14 47.80
CA LYS A 734 -9.52 55.00 47.07
C LYS A 734 -10.53 54.36 46.11
N ARG A 735 -11.78 54.19 46.55
CA ARG A 735 -12.85 53.63 45.71
C ARG A 735 -13.24 54.58 44.58
N LEU A 736 -13.29 55.88 44.85
CA LEU A 736 -13.62 56.89 43.83
C LEU A 736 -12.55 56.94 42.72
N ILE A 737 -11.26 56.92 43.10
CA ILE A 737 -10.13 56.86 42.17
C ILE A 737 -10.17 55.56 41.36
N TRP A 738 -10.42 54.43 42.02
CA TRP A 738 -10.54 53.12 41.37
C TRP A 738 -11.67 53.10 40.35
N GLU A 739 -12.87 53.61 40.69
CA GLU A 739 -14.03 53.66 39.79
C GLU A 739 -13.72 54.51 38.55
N TYR A 740 -13.06 55.67 38.73
CA TYR A 740 -12.67 56.53 37.62
C TYR A 740 -11.66 55.85 36.69
N PHE A 741 -10.62 55.24 37.27
CA PHE A 741 -9.57 54.54 36.53
C PHE A 741 -10.11 53.30 35.80
N HIS A 742 -10.96 52.51 36.46
CA HIS A 742 -11.60 51.33 35.90
C HIS A 742 -12.49 51.68 34.70
N VAL A 743 -13.28 52.74 34.78
CA VAL A 743 -14.14 53.19 33.67
C VAL A 743 -13.33 53.71 32.49
N ILE A 744 -12.26 54.47 32.73
CA ILE A 744 -11.41 55.00 31.66
C ILE A 744 -10.68 53.88 30.93
N ILE A 745 -10.04 52.97 31.65
CA ILE A 745 -9.38 51.80 31.05
C ILE A 745 -10.40 50.90 30.36
N GLY A 746 -11.57 50.71 30.98
CA GLY A 746 -12.78 50.09 30.42
C GLY A 746 -13.05 50.55 28.99
N ARG A 747 -13.32 51.84 28.86
CA ARG A 747 -13.68 52.49 27.59
C ARG A 747 -12.50 52.55 26.61
N GLY A 748 -11.29 52.75 27.10
CA GLY A 748 -10.07 52.73 26.27
C GLY A 748 -9.85 51.38 25.59
N ALA A 749 -10.03 50.27 26.31
CA ALA A 749 -9.85 48.93 25.75
C ALA A 749 -10.87 48.63 24.64
N VAL A 750 -12.12 49.08 24.79
CA VAL A 750 -13.15 48.94 23.74
C VAL A 750 -12.75 49.71 22.48
N ALA A 751 -12.28 50.95 22.62
CA ALA A 751 -11.83 51.76 21.48
C ALA A 751 -10.63 51.12 20.75
N VAL A 752 -9.65 50.59 21.50
CA VAL A 752 -8.51 49.86 20.92
C VAL A 752 -8.97 48.58 20.23
N GLY A 753 -9.92 47.83 20.81
CA GLY A 753 -10.49 46.63 20.20
C GLY A 753 -11.17 46.90 18.86
N ILE A 754 -11.93 47.99 18.77
CA ILE A 754 -12.56 48.43 17.51
C ILE A 754 -11.48 48.79 16.46
N ALA A 755 -10.46 49.55 16.86
CA ALA A 755 -9.37 49.92 15.96
C ALA A 755 -8.59 48.70 15.44
N ALA A 756 -8.35 47.71 16.31
CA ALA A 756 -7.71 46.45 15.93
C ALA A 756 -8.54 45.67 14.91
N LEU A 757 -9.86 45.61 15.10
CA LEU A 757 -10.78 44.94 14.17
C LEU A 757 -10.72 45.56 12.76
N PHE A 758 -10.74 46.90 12.67
CA PHE A 758 -10.60 47.58 11.37
C PHE A 758 -9.23 47.37 10.72
N SER A 759 -8.16 47.36 11.51
CA SER A 759 -6.82 47.09 10.99
C SER A 759 -6.71 45.67 10.42
N VAL A 760 -7.30 44.67 11.10
CA VAL A 760 -7.39 43.29 10.60
C VAL A 760 -8.17 43.22 9.30
N MET A 761 -9.34 43.85 9.22
CA MET A 761 -10.14 43.88 7.99
C MET A 761 -9.38 44.52 6.81
N LYS A 762 -8.62 45.60 7.07
CA LYS A 762 -7.79 46.24 6.04
C LYS A 762 -6.68 45.31 5.55
N HIS A 763 -6.01 44.59 6.45
CA HIS A 763 -4.95 43.64 6.06
C HIS A 763 -5.51 42.44 5.29
N LEU A 764 -6.68 41.94 5.69
CA LEU A 764 -7.40 40.89 4.97
C LEU A 764 -7.77 41.31 3.54
N ARG A 765 -8.17 42.57 3.33
CA ARG A 765 -8.45 43.12 2.00
C ARG A 765 -7.22 43.07 1.09
N GLU A 766 -6.06 43.53 1.58
CA GLU A 766 -4.82 43.58 0.80
C GLU A 766 -4.30 42.19 0.45
N ARG A 767 -4.43 41.22 1.37
CA ARG A 767 -3.98 39.83 1.15
C ARG A 767 -4.88 39.05 0.18
N TYR A 768 -6.21 39.24 0.25
CA TYR A 768 -7.16 38.39 -0.47
C TYR A 768 -7.86 39.06 -1.68
N ARG A 769 -7.51 40.31 -2.03
CA ARG A 769 -8.07 41.08 -3.16
C ARG A 769 -9.60 41.04 -3.26
N VAL A 770 -10.30 41.09 -2.12
CA VAL A 770 -11.76 41.03 -2.06
C VAL A 770 -12.36 42.44 -2.21
N GLU A 771 -13.24 42.63 -3.21
CA GLU A 771 -13.81 43.95 -3.56
C GLU A 771 -14.87 44.44 -2.55
N ASN A 772 -15.63 43.55 -1.91
CA ASN A 772 -16.78 43.90 -1.06
C ASN A 772 -16.47 44.24 0.42
N VAL A 773 -15.20 44.26 0.84
CA VAL A 773 -14.82 44.54 2.24
C VAL A 773 -15.09 45.99 2.62
N HIS A 774 -15.09 46.90 1.65
CA HIS A 774 -15.33 48.33 1.87
C HIS A 774 -16.76 48.58 2.38
N ASP A 775 -17.76 47.96 1.75
CA ASP A 775 -19.17 48.12 2.12
C ASP A 775 -19.46 47.51 3.49
N LEU A 776 -18.90 46.32 3.79
CA LEU A 776 -19.02 45.69 5.10
C LEU A 776 -18.36 46.54 6.20
N SER A 777 -17.22 47.16 5.90
CA SER A 777 -16.54 48.07 6.83
C SER A 777 -17.40 49.29 7.17
N TRP A 778 -18.06 49.89 6.16
CA TRP A 778 -18.98 51.02 6.37
C TRP A 778 -20.21 50.63 7.17
N VAL A 779 -20.81 49.47 6.91
CA VAL A 779 -21.94 48.95 7.68
C VAL A 779 -21.56 48.74 9.15
N LEU A 780 -20.38 48.18 9.43
CA LEU A 780 -19.88 48.00 10.79
C LEU A 780 -19.61 49.34 11.48
N ILE A 781 -19.03 50.33 10.78
CA ILE A 781 -18.83 51.69 11.33
C ILE A 781 -20.18 52.29 11.74
N ILE A 782 -21.18 52.22 10.86
CA ILE A 782 -22.53 52.74 11.14
C ILE A 782 -23.14 52.02 12.33
N TRP A 783 -23.00 50.70 12.41
CA TRP A 783 -23.53 49.90 13.52
C TRP A 783 -22.88 50.27 14.86
N PHE A 784 -21.54 50.40 14.91
CA PHE A 784 -20.84 50.84 16.12
C PHE A 784 -21.20 52.27 16.52
N LEU A 785 -21.40 53.18 15.55
CA LEU A 785 -21.85 54.54 15.82
C LEU A 785 -23.26 54.56 16.43
N ILE A 786 -24.19 53.76 15.90
CA ILE A 786 -25.55 53.62 16.45
C ILE A 786 -25.49 53.06 17.87
N ALA A 787 -24.68 52.03 18.12
CA ALA A 787 -24.51 51.46 19.45
C ALA A 787 -23.94 52.49 20.44
N ALA A 788 -22.89 53.22 20.05
CA ALA A 788 -22.29 54.28 20.87
C ALA A 788 -23.29 55.41 21.18
N LEU A 789 -24.04 55.88 20.18
CA LEU A 789 -25.07 56.90 20.37
C LEU A 789 -26.19 56.41 21.29
N THR A 790 -26.56 55.12 21.19
CA THR A 790 -27.56 54.52 22.08
C THR A 790 -27.07 54.48 23.52
N VAL A 791 -25.81 54.10 23.77
CA VAL A 791 -25.22 54.12 25.12
C VAL A 791 -25.16 55.54 25.66
N ILE A 792 -24.70 56.51 24.87
CA ILE A 792 -24.65 57.93 25.27
C ILE A 792 -26.07 58.44 25.60
N TYR A 793 -27.07 58.07 24.79
CA TYR A 793 -28.46 58.44 25.03
C TYR A 793 -29.00 57.84 26.34
N LEU A 794 -28.71 56.56 26.62
CA LEU A 794 -29.12 55.91 27.86
C LEU A 794 -28.43 56.52 29.08
N GLU A 795 -27.12 56.80 29.01
CA GLU A 795 -26.38 57.49 30.08
C GLU A 795 -26.92 58.92 30.31
N TYR A 796 -27.23 59.65 29.24
CA TYR A 796 -27.86 60.97 29.34
C TYR A 796 -29.24 60.90 30.01
N ARG A 797 -30.04 59.89 29.66
CA ARG A 797 -31.37 59.66 30.24
C ARG A 797 -31.29 59.29 31.73
N GLU A 798 -30.33 58.47 32.13
CA GLU A 798 -30.10 58.16 33.54
C GLU A 798 -29.65 59.38 34.33
N ARG A 799 -28.75 60.21 33.78
CA ARG A 799 -28.36 61.49 34.40
C ARG A 799 -29.57 62.42 34.57
N GLN A 800 -30.38 62.58 33.53
CA GLN A 800 -31.64 63.34 33.60
C GLN A 800 -32.60 62.79 34.66
N GLN A 801 -32.72 61.46 34.81
CA GLN A 801 -33.54 60.87 35.87
C GLN A 801 -32.97 61.12 37.27
N ARG A 802 -31.65 61.04 37.47
CA ARG A 802 -31.00 61.38 38.76
C ARG A 802 -31.16 62.86 39.10
N ASP A 803 -30.99 63.76 38.15
CA ASP A 803 -31.19 65.21 38.34
C ASP A 803 -32.66 65.55 38.66
N ARG A 804 -33.61 64.85 38.02
CA ARG A 804 -35.05 64.99 38.34
C ARG A 804 -35.41 64.44 39.72
N LEU A 805 -34.78 63.35 40.15
CA LEU A 805 -34.96 62.78 41.49
C LEU A 805 -34.34 63.67 42.58
N GLN A 806 -33.17 64.28 42.34
CA GLN A 806 -32.58 65.28 43.23
C GLN A 806 -33.40 66.59 43.28
N ARG A 807 -33.98 67.05 42.16
CA ARG A 807 -34.90 68.20 42.17
C ARG A 807 -36.23 67.89 42.87
N ARG A 808 -36.74 66.66 42.78
CA ARG A 808 -37.93 66.22 43.55
C ARG A 808 -37.64 66.04 45.05
N SER A 809 -36.43 65.63 45.42
CA SER A 809 -35.98 65.54 46.81
C SER A 809 -35.78 66.91 47.47
N LYS A 810 -35.41 67.95 46.71
CA LYS A 810 -35.29 69.34 47.20
C LYS A 810 -36.61 70.10 47.36
N ASN A 811 -37.70 69.63 46.75
CA ASN A 811 -39.03 70.26 46.85
C ASN A 811 -39.96 69.56 47.87
N PHE A 812 -39.41 68.70 48.73
CA PHE A 812 -40.16 67.94 49.75
C PHE A 812 -39.49 68.01 51.13
N TYR A 813 -38.95 69.18 51.49
CA TYR A 813 -38.73 69.61 52.87
C TYR A 813 -38.95 71.13 52.88
N PRO A 814 -39.83 71.67 53.76
CA PRO A 814 -40.19 73.09 53.75
C PRO A 814 -39.01 74.03 54.04
#